data_AF-A0A7J8E5S5-F1
#
_entry.id   AF-A0A7J8E5S5-F1
#
_cell.length_a   1.000
_cell.length_b   1.000
_cell.length_c   1.000
_cell.angle_alpha   90.00
_cell.angle_beta   90.00
_cell.angle_gamma   90.00
#
_symmetry.space_group_name_H-M   'P 1'
#
loop_
_entity.id
_entity.type
_entity.pdbx_description
1 polymer ?
#
loop_
_entity_poly.entity_id
_entity_poly.type
_entity_poly.pdbx_seq_one_letter_code
_entity_poly.pdbx_strand_id
1 'polypeptide(L)'
;MGVALTRSAQWTAASYGAGTLAVTPLNEAIVKEIIMFVESFIYKHPQEAKYVFLEPLEWKTNLDPSAFKSGYVVSATTVKSEEVDKNGQPLLFLSVPQIKIRSFGQLSHLLYIARDTKLKEAQACIEANRNPIAKILGSDYNVMKEDSSILEILDKIAKDDDPESEIKMKIAILLKQLDLHLLNYSLKHISLEICLNPVTIKNDIELLKRFSGKGEQTVLESIEYTSDYEFSNGCRAPPWRQIHGEICYVLVKPHDVETLCITCSTEGVFLNGGKTHDEEEINYERKGAIYKDLFTFLKEKSAKFSENMSKQQTRVNEEQQKEKDQPHEAPKKEEADALRRATTGSGKNLLKNQINLGKNQMTKRLEPSLNWKTTVDSKDRKTLQRDTQEEKHGGKLEKSAPSVSPGRAHKSAEKIEEIVSESSSESEEDEEPPDHRQEANADLPSEYWQIQKLVKYLKGGNQTATVIALCSMKDFNLAQETCQLAIRDVGGLEVLINLLDTDEVKCKIGSLKILKEISHNPQIRRNIVDLGGLPIMVNILDSPHKSLKCLAAETIANVAKFKRARRAVRHHGGITKLVALLDCAQNATEPVQSSLYDERDVEVARCGAQALWSCSKSYANKEAIRKAGGIPLLARLLKTSHENMLIPVVGTLQECASEENYRAAIKAERIIENLVKNLNSENEQLQEHCAMAIYQCAEDEETRDLVRLHGGLKPLASLLNNTDNKKRLAAVTGAIWKCSISKENVTKFREYKAIETLVGLLTDQPEEVLVNVVGALGECCQEYENRVLVRKCGGIQPLVNLLVGINQALLVNVTKAVGACAVESESMMIIDRLDGVRLLWSLLKNPHPDVKASAAWALCPCIQNAKDAGEMVRSFVGGLELVVNLLKSDNKEVLASVCAAITNIAKDQENLAVITDHGVVPLLSKLANTNNDKLRRHLAEAISRCCMWGRNRVAFGEHKAVAPLVRYLKSNDTNVHRATAQALYQLSEDADNCITMHENSAVKLLLDMVGSPDQELQEAAAGCISNIRRLALATEKARYT
;
A
#
# COMPACT_ATOMS: atom_id res chain seq x y z
N MET A 1 17.60 17.79 -10.75
CA MET A 1 18.13 16.43 -10.55
C MET A 1 16.94 15.47 -10.58
N GLY A 2 17.14 14.21 -10.98
CA GLY A 2 16.20 13.15 -10.61
C GLY A 2 16.20 12.90 -9.08
N VAL A 3 15.20 12.21 -8.57
CA VAL A 3 15.05 11.85 -7.15
C VAL A 3 16.26 11.06 -6.66
N ALA A 4 16.80 10.12 -7.45
CA ALA A 4 17.94 9.30 -7.07
C ALA A 4 19.22 10.12 -6.84
N LEU A 5 19.53 11.06 -7.75
CA LEU A 5 20.70 11.95 -7.58
C LEU A 5 20.49 12.98 -6.46
N THR A 6 19.24 13.30 -6.12
CA THR A 6 18.93 14.23 -5.03
C THR A 6 19.00 13.57 -3.66
N ARG A 7 18.50 12.33 -3.54
CA ARG A 7 18.28 11.65 -2.25
C ARG A 7 19.27 10.54 -1.95
N SER A 8 19.78 9.86 -2.97
CA SER A 8 20.62 8.66 -2.80
C SER A 8 22.11 8.93 -3.08
N ALA A 9 22.42 9.82 -4.03
CA ALA A 9 23.81 10.19 -4.28
C ALA A 9 24.37 11.04 -3.14
N GLN A 10 25.61 10.76 -2.76
CA GLN A 10 26.29 11.43 -1.64
C GLN A 10 27.03 12.67 -2.17
N TRP A 11 26.72 13.84 -1.64
CA TRP A 11 27.33 15.12 -2.03
C TRP A 11 28.27 15.62 -0.93
N THR A 12 29.40 16.21 -1.30
CA THR A 12 30.29 16.87 -0.33
C THR A 12 29.65 18.16 0.18
N ALA A 13 29.72 18.40 1.49
CA ALA A 13 29.29 19.66 2.09
C ALA A 13 30.34 20.73 1.76
N ALA A 14 30.00 21.71 0.92
CA ALA A 14 30.87 22.84 0.61
C ALA A 14 30.34 24.11 1.27
N SER A 15 31.17 24.70 2.14
CA SER A 15 30.91 25.93 2.88
C SER A 15 30.81 27.17 1.99
N TYR A 16 31.29 27.19 0.75
CA TYR A 16 31.03 28.23 -0.25
C TYR A 16 31.29 27.68 -1.67
N GLY A 17 30.30 27.03 -2.30
CA GLY A 17 30.39 26.56 -3.69
C GLY A 17 29.49 25.36 -4.01
N ALA A 18 29.24 25.10 -5.31
CA ALA A 18 28.45 23.95 -5.76
C ALA A 18 29.11 22.63 -5.30
N GLY A 19 28.44 21.87 -4.41
CA GLY A 19 28.95 20.61 -3.89
C GLY A 19 29.29 19.61 -5.00
N THR A 20 30.39 18.87 -4.82
CA THR A 20 30.86 17.82 -5.74
C THR A 20 30.29 16.46 -5.31
N LEU A 21 30.23 15.50 -6.22
CA LEU A 21 29.88 14.12 -5.84
C LEU A 21 31.01 13.56 -4.97
N ALA A 22 30.65 12.98 -3.82
CA ALA A 22 31.61 12.30 -2.95
C ALA A 22 32.18 11.06 -3.68
N VAL A 23 33.46 10.77 -3.45
CA VAL A 23 34.12 9.60 -4.04
C VAL A 23 33.73 8.36 -3.24
N THR A 24 32.59 7.77 -3.56
CA THR A 24 32.06 6.56 -2.90
C THR A 24 31.71 5.48 -3.93
N PRO A 25 31.79 4.18 -3.56
CA PRO A 25 31.43 3.09 -4.46
C PRO A 25 30.02 3.22 -5.04
N LEU A 26 29.08 3.70 -4.21
CA LEU A 26 27.70 3.97 -4.60
C LEU A 26 27.61 5.04 -5.70
N ASN A 27 28.25 6.20 -5.50
CA ASN A 27 28.24 7.27 -6.50
C ASN A 27 28.92 6.84 -7.81
N GLU A 28 30.03 6.09 -7.73
CA GLU A 28 30.69 5.56 -8.93
C GLU A 28 29.76 4.59 -9.69
N ALA A 29 29.03 3.75 -8.97
CA ALA A 29 28.07 2.82 -9.58
C ALA A 29 26.87 3.55 -10.22
N ILE A 30 26.33 4.59 -9.56
CA ILE A 30 25.27 5.45 -10.12
C ILE A 30 25.74 6.11 -11.42
N VAL A 31 26.95 6.66 -11.45
CA VAL A 31 27.51 7.29 -12.65
C VAL A 31 27.73 6.25 -13.77
N LYS A 32 28.14 5.02 -13.45
CA LYS A 32 28.25 3.92 -14.43
C LYS A 32 26.90 3.58 -15.06
N GLU A 33 25.83 3.48 -14.27
CA GLU A 33 24.48 3.22 -14.78
C GLU A 33 24.00 4.35 -15.72
N ILE A 34 24.29 5.61 -15.38
CA ILE A 34 23.99 6.76 -16.25
C ILE A 34 24.78 6.67 -17.57
N ILE A 35 26.06 6.30 -17.52
CA ILE A 35 26.89 6.10 -18.73
C ILE A 35 26.28 5.00 -19.61
N MET A 36 25.92 3.85 -19.04
CA MET A 36 25.31 2.75 -19.80
C MET A 36 23.98 3.16 -20.45
N PHE A 37 23.16 3.94 -19.74
CA PHE A 37 21.93 4.49 -20.28
C PHE A 37 22.21 5.36 -21.50
N VAL A 38 23.10 6.34 -21.37
CA VAL A 38 23.44 7.27 -22.46
C VAL A 38 24.07 6.54 -23.65
N GLU A 39 25.00 5.61 -23.42
CA GLU A 39 25.64 4.84 -24.50
C GLU A 39 24.66 3.93 -25.25
N SER A 40 23.69 3.34 -24.55
CA SER A 40 22.66 2.50 -25.18
C SER A 40 21.53 3.31 -25.83
N PHE A 41 21.44 4.62 -25.55
CA PHE A 41 20.32 5.46 -25.96
C PHE A 41 20.20 5.58 -27.48
N ILE A 42 21.31 5.75 -28.20
CA ILE A 42 21.32 5.86 -29.67
C ILE A 42 20.76 4.58 -30.33
N TYR A 43 21.09 3.41 -29.78
CA TYR A 43 20.72 2.12 -30.36
C TYR A 43 19.29 1.71 -30.00
N LYS A 44 18.83 2.02 -28.79
CA LYS A 44 17.49 1.69 -28.31
C LYS A 44 16.43 2.70 -28.76
N HIS A 45 16.80 3.97 -28.86
CA HIS A 45 15.89 5.10 -29.08
C HIS A 45 16.44 6.08 -30.14
N PRO A 46 16.58 5.65 -31.40
CA PRO A 46 17.26 6.42 -32.44
C PRO A 46 16.52 7.71 -32.86
N GLN A 47 15.20 7.79 -32.65
CA GLN A 47 14.41 9.00 -32.94
C GLN A 47 14.60 10.04 -31.82
N GLU A 48 14.50 9.61 -30.57
CA GLU A 48 14.68 10.42 -29.38
C GLU A 48 16.14 10.90 -29.23
N ALA A 49 17.12 10.12 -29.69
CA ALA A 49 18.53 10.50 -29.66
C ALA A 49 18.85 11.76 -30.49
N LYS A 50 18.02 12.06 -31.50
CA LYS A 50 18.13 13.25 -32.38
C LYS A 50 17.42 14.48 -31.82
N TYR A 51 16.69 14.33 -30.72
CA TYR A 51 15.99 15.44 -30.09
C TYR A 51 16.99 16.50 -29.62
N VAL A 52 16.69 17.77 -29.93
CA VAL A 52 17.53 18.92 -29.58
C VAL A 52 17.07 19.48 -28.24
N PHE A 53 17.98 19.53 -27.27
CA PHE A 53 17.73 20.07 -25.94
C PHE A 53 17.39 21.57 -26.02
N LEU A 54 16.46 22.03 -25.18
CA LEU A 54 16.08 23.44 -25.09
C LEU A 54 17.29 24.31 -24.68
N GLU A 55 18.03 23.85 -23.68
CA GLU A 55 19.29 24.45 -23.24
C GLU A 55 20.42 23.43 -23.31
N PRO A 56 21.66 23.86 -23.65
CA PRO A 56 22.80 22.96 -23.69
C PRO A 56 23.20 22.49 -22.27
N LEU A 57 23.58 21.21 -22.17
CA LEU A 57 24.37 20.72 -21.05
C LEU A 57 25.79 21.23 -21.21
N GLU A 58 26.33 21.84 -20.15
CA GLU A 58 27.60 22.55 -20.20
C GLU A 58 28.47 22.23 -19.00
N TRP A 59 29.74 21.90 -19.24
CA TRP A 59 30.73 21.61 -18.20
C TRP A 59 32.16 21.87 -18.70
N LYS A 60 33.14 21.75 -17.79
CA LYS A 60 34.57 21.83 -18.12
C LYS A 60 35.10 20.43 -18.45
N THR A 61 35.72 20.28 -19.61
CA THR A 61 36.32 19.03 -20.10
C THR A 61 37.83 19.19 -20.30
N ASN A 62 38.54 18.06 -20.17
CA ASN A 62 39.97 17.96 -20.50
C ASN A 62 40.20 17.23 -21.84
N LEU A 63 39.15 17.00 -22.63
CA LEU A 63 39.27 16.35 -23.93
C LEU A 63 39.99 17.26 -24.92
N ASP A 64 41.01 16.70 -25.57
CA ASP A 64 41.77 17.38 -26.61
C ASP A 64 40.92 17.51 -27.90
N PRO A 65 40.85 18.69 -28.54
CA PRO A 65 40.16 18.87 -29.81
C PRO A 65 40.55 17.84 -30.89
N SER A 66 41.80 17.37 -30.90
CA SER A 66 42.29 16.34 -31.84
C SER A 66 41.69 14.95 -31.63
N ALA A 67 41.01 14.69 -30.51
CA ALA A 67 40.32 13.44 -30.25
C ALA A 67 39.05 13.26 -31.12
N PHE A 68 38.51 14.36 -31.64
CA PHE A 68 37.34 14.37 -32.51
C PHE A 68 37.75 14.13 -33.97
N LYS A 69 37.04 13.24 -34.67
CA LYS A 69 37.38 12.80 -36.04
C LYS A 69 36.22 13.09 -37.00
N SER A 70 35.82 12.13 -37.83
CA SER A 70 34.71 12.24 -38.77
C SER A 70 33.41 12.71 -38.10
N GLY A 71 32.71 13.67 -38.70
CA GLY A 71 31.48 14.26 -38.15
C GLY A 71 31.70 15.54 -37.34
N TYR A 72 32.94 16.01 -37.24
CA TYR A 72 33.30 17.24 -36.51
C TYR A 72 34.27 18.12 -37.30
N VAL A 73 34.03 19.42 -37.26
CA VAL A 73 34.96 20.46 -37.72
C VAL A 73 35.87 20.86 -36.56
N VAL A 74 37.12 20.42 -36.62
CA VAL A 74 38.14 20.63 -35.57
C VAL A 74 39.08 21.76 -35.94
N SER A 75 39.36 22.63 -34.96
CA SER A 75 40.40 23.67 -35.01
C SER A 75 41.31 23.52 -33.79
N ALA A 76 42.39 24.32 -33.72
CA ALA A 76 43.36 24.24 -32.62
C ALA A 76 42.74 24.41 -31.22
N THR A 77 41.62 25.13 -31.09
CA THR A 77 40.98 25.45 -29.81
C THR A 77 39.47 25.17 -29.75
N THR A 78 38.84 24.82 -30.88
CA THR A 78 37.40 24.58 -30.94
C THR A 78 37.03 23.35 -31.76
N VAL A 79 35.95 22.67 -31.36
CA VAL A 79 35.32 21.57 -32.10
C VAL A 79 33.84 21.89 -32.30
N LYS A 80 33.34 21.71 -33.53
CA LYS A 80 31.93 21.85 -33.88
C LYS A 80 31.42 20.57 -34.51
N SER A 81 30.27 20.04 -34.09
CA SER A 81 29.63 18.95 -34.83
C SER A 81 29.14 19.43 -36.19
N GLU A 82 29.19 18.55 -37.19
CA GLU A 82 28.52 18.77 -38.49
C GLU A 82 26.99 18.74 -38.35
N GLU A 83 26.48 17.99 -37.37
CA GLU A 83 25.07 18.02 -36.99
C GLU A 83 24.72 19.37 -36.34
N VAL A 84 23.68 20.02 -36.86
CA VAL A 84 23.18 21.32 -36.42
C VAL A 84 21.69 21.26 -36.06
N ASP A 85 21.24 22.19 -35.22
CA ASP A 85 19.82 22.39 -34.94
C ASP A 85 19.09 23.13 -36.08
N LYS A 86 17.79 23.38 -35.90
CA LYS A 86 16.93 24.10 -36.86
C LYS A 86 17.44 25.54 -37.16
N ASN A 87 18.28 26.10 -36.30
CA ASN A 87 18.85 27.45 -36.41
C ASN A 87 20.31 27.44 -36.91
N GLY A 88 20.85 26.27 -37.28
CA GLY A 88 22.23 26.12 -37.74
C GLY A 88 23.28 26.13 -36.62
N GLN A 89 22.89 26.03 -35.34
CA GLN A 89 23.85 25.88 -34.24
C GLN A 89 24.33 24.42 -34.13
N PRO A 90 25.64 24.16 -33.93
CA PRO A 90 26.14 22.80 -33.77
C PRO A 90 25.59 22.14 -32.51
N LEU A 91 25.20 20.87 -32.61
CA LEU A 91 24.70 20.06 -31.49
C LEU A 91 25.79 19.71 -30.46
N LEU A 92 27.07 19.76 -30.85
CA LEU A 92 28.22 19.74 -29.96
C LEU A 92 29.15 20.91 -30.28
N PHE A 93 29.49 21.68 -29.25
CA PHE A 93 30.46 22.77 -29.33
C PHE A 93 31.47 22.68 -28.19
N LEU A 94 32.74 22.48 -28.52
CA LEU A 94 33.86 22.57 -27.58
C LEU A 94 34.64 23.85 -27.84
N SER A 95 34.90 24.63 -26.79
CA SER A 95 35.83 25.75 -26.75
C SER A 95 36.65 25.60 -25.48
N VAL A 96 37.84 25.01 -25.57
CA VAL A 96 38.63 24.55 -24.42
C VAL A 96 38.72 25.62 -23.33
N PRO A 97 38.37 25.32 -22.05
CA PRO A 97 38.02 24.00 -21.51
C PRO A 97 36.51 23.68 -21.51
N GLN A 98 35.66 24.51 -22.12
CA GLN A 98 34.20 24.46 -21.96
C GLN A 98 33.53 23.71 -23.10
N ILE A 99 32.67 22.75 -22.79
CA ILE A 99 31.90 21.99 -23.77
C ILE A 99 30.40 22.19 -23.59
N LYS A 100 29.67 22.26 -24.71
CA LYS A 100 28.22 22.37 -24.77
C LYS A 100 27.66 21.25 -25.65
N ILE A 101 26.67 20.52 -25.13
CA ILE A 101 25.96 19.46 -25.87
C ILE A 101 24.45 19.70 -25.86
N ARG A 102 23.82 19.52 -27.03
CA ARG A 102 22.38 19.73 -27.25
C ARG A 102 21.63 18.48 -27.71
N SER A 103 22.22 17.28 -27.72
CA SER A 103 21.47 16.05 -28.01
C SER A 103 22.05 14.83 -27.29
N PHE A 104 21.21 13.82 -27.05
CA PHE A 104 21.67 12.54 -26.50
C PHE A 104 22.61 11.80 -27.47
N GLY A 105 22.38 11.96 -28.78
CA GLY A 105 23.29 11.45 -29.81
C GLY A 105 24.71 11.98 -29.64
N GLN A 106 24.89 13.30 -29.55
CA GLN A 106 26.20 13.89 -29.36
C GLN A 106 26.82 13.58 -27.98
N LEU A 107 25.99 13.47 -26.93
CA LEU A 107 26.45 13.07 -25.60
C LEU A 107 27.03 11.65 -25.58
N SER A 108 26.39 10.71 -26.26
CA SER A 108 26.87 9.33 -26.39
C SER A 108 28.15 9.24 -27.23
N HIS A 109 28.26 9.99 -28.33
CA HIS A 109 29.50 10.08 -29.11
C HIS A 109 30.65 10.65 -28.29
N LEU A 110 30.41 11.68 -27.47
CA LEU A 110 31.42 12.22 -26.58
C LEU A 110 31.92 11.19 -25.56
N LEU A 111 31.00 10.45 -24.92
CA LEU A 111 31.41 9.38 -24.01
C LEU A 111 32.26 8.33 -24.74
N TYR A 112 31.90 7.96 -25.97
CA TYR A 112 32.72 7.06 -26.78
C TYR A 112 34.14 7.60 -27.04
N ILE A 113 34.29 8.89 -27.34
CA ILE A 113 35.58 9.57 -27.54
C ILE A 113 36.41 9.61 -26.25
N ALA A 114 35.76 9.81 -25.09
CA ALA A 114 36.42 9.95 -23.79
C ALA A 114 37.11 8.68 -23.29
N ARG A 115 36.77 7.49 -23.82
CA ARG A 115 37.39 6.19 -23.49
C ARG A 115 37.55 5.95 -21.98
N ASP A 116 38.79 6.02 -21.46
CA ASP A 116 39.11 5.75 -20.05
C ASP A 116 38.70 6.90 -19.12
N THR A 117 38.37 8.07 -19.68
CA THR A 117 37.95 9.27 -18.93
C THR A 117 36.43 9.47 -18.86
N LYS A 118 35.64 8.52 -19.38
CA LYS A 118 34.17 8.56 -19.40
C LYS A 118 33.54 8.86 -18.04
N LEU A 119 34.04 8.22 -16.97
CA LEU A 119 33.54 8.44 -15.61
C LEU A 119 33.74 9.89 -15.16
N LYS A 120 34.91 10.48 -15.44
CA LYS A 120 35.23 11.86 -15.07
C LYS A 120 34.39 12.87 -15.85
N GLU A 121 34.20 12.62 -17.15
CA GLU A 121 33.38 13.49 -18.01
C GLU A 121 31.89 13.43 -17.61
N ALA A 122 31.35 12.23 -17.36
CA ALA A 122 29.98 12.08 -16.89
C ALA A 122 29.75 12.74 -15.51
N GLN A 123 30.70 12.56 -14.58
CA GLN A 123 30.67 13.22 -13.28
C GLN A 123 30.70 14.75 -13.40
N ALA A 124 31.63 15.30 -14.19
CA ALA A 124 31.73 16.75 -14.41
C ALA A 124 30.46 17.34 -15.05
N CYS A 125 29.84 16.60 -15.97
CA CYS A 125 28.56 16.98 -16.57
C CYS A 125 27.44 17.05 -15.52
N ILE A 126 27.31 16.04 -14.65
CA ILE A 126 26.28 15.99 -13.60
C ILE A 126 26.48 17.12 -12.57
N GLU A 127 27.73 17.34 -12.14
CA GLU A 127 28.07 18.38 -11.16
C GLU A 127 27.79 19.80 -11.69
N ALA A 128 28.08 20.06 -12.98
CA ALA A 128 27.87 21.36 -13.59
C ALA A 128 26.40 21.64 -13.96
N ASN A 129 25.56 20.60 -14.07
CA ASN A 129 24.17 20.72 -14.54
C ASN A 129 23.19 20.17 -13.49
N ARG A 130 22.92 20.95 -12.43
CA ARG A 130 22.00 20.53 -11.34
C ARG A 130 20.58 20.19 -11.77
N ASN A 131 20.13 20.70 -12.92
CA ASN A 131 18.80 20.37 -13.43
C ASN A 131 18.81 20.00 -14.92
N PRO A 132 19.34 18.81 -15.26
CA PRO A 132 19.49 18.42 -16.66
C PRO A 132 18.12 18.20 -17.32
N ILE A 133 17.11 17.74 -16.58
CA ILE A 133 15.75 17.51 -17.10
C ILE A 133 15.13 18.84 -17.57
N ALA A 134 15.24 19.91 -16.78
CA ALA A 134 14.74 21.22 -17.17
C ALA A 134 15.47 21.78 -18.41
N LYS A 135 16.78 21.55 -18.54
CA LYS A 135 17.54 21.94 -19.74
C LYS A 135 17.15 21.15 -20.98
N ILE A 136 16.82 19.86 -20.83
CA ILE A 136 16.47 18.99 -21.95
C ILE A 136 15.02 19.23 -22.39
N LEU A 137 14.07 19.22 -21.45
CA LEU A 137 12.62 19.16 -21.73
C LEU A 137 11.85 20.44 -21.35
N GLY A 138 12.43 21.32 -20.53
CA GLY A 138 11.83 22.60 -20.11
C GLY A 138 11.37 22.59 -18.65
N SER A 139 11.07 23.78 -18.11
CA SER A 139 10.66 23.97 -16.70
C SER A 139 9.39 23.22 -16.32
N ASP A 140 8.50 22.95 -17.28
CA ASP A 140 7.22 22.30 -17.03
C ASP A 140 7.36 20.81 -16.71
N TYR A 141 8.50 20.21 -17.10
CA TYR A 141 8.86 18.83 -16.78
C TYR A 141 9.71 18.73 -15.50
N ASN A 142 9.96 19.86 -14.83
CA ASN A 142 10.66 19.94 -13.55
C ASN A 142 9.74 19.61 -12.36
N VAL A 143 8.42 19.64 -12.54
CA VAL A 143 7.41 19.29 -11.52
C VAL A 143 7.17 17.77 -11.47
N MET A 144 8.22 16.98 -11.59
CA MET A 144 8.17 15.55 -11.24
C MET A 144 8.32 15.42 -9.72
N LYS A 145 7.41 16.07 -8.97
CA LYS A 145 7.22 15.77 -7.54
C LYS A 145 6.57 14.39 -7.43
N GLU A 146 6.76 13.75 -6.29
CA GLU A 146 6.44 12.34 -5.99
C GLU A 146 5.02 11.88 -6.39
N ASP A 147 4.08 12.80 -6.63
CA ASP A 147 2.66 12.50 -6.87
C ASP A 147 2.15 12.79 -8.29
N SER A 148 2.97 13.27 -9.24
CA SER A 148 2.45 13.50 -10.61
C SER A 148 2.25 12.17 -11.34
N SER A 149 0.98 11.80 -11.42
CA SER A 149 0.50 10.60 -12.12
C SER A 149 0.83 10.66 -13.62
N ILE A 150 1.07 9.50 -14.22
CA ILE A 150 1.23 9.35 -15.68
C ILE A 150 -0.02 9.93 -16.40
N LEU A 151 -1.17 9.96 -15.72
CA LEU A 151 -2.43 10.56 -16.18
C LEU A 151 -2.36 12.07 -16.42
N GLU A 152 -1.64 12.87 -15.62
CA GLU A 152 -1.50 14.31 -15.86
C GLU A 152 -0.68 14.61 -17.12
N ILE A 153 0.30 13.75 -17.42
CA ILE A 153 1.11 13.83 -18.64
C ILE A 153 0.29 13.39 -19.85
N LEU A 154 -0.54 12.34 -19.70
CA LEU A 154 -1.48 11.89 -20.74
C LEU A 154 -2.59 12.92 -21.03
N ASP A 155 -3.06 13.66 -20.02
CA ASP A 155 -4.10 14.70 -20.19
C ASP A 155 -3.57 15.93 -20.94
N LYS A 156 -2.25 16.20 -20.88
CA LYS A 156 -1.61 17.22 -21.73
C LYS A 156 -1.53 16.79 -23.20
N ILE A 157 -1.39 15.50 -23.49
CA ILE A 157 -1.34 14.94 -24.86
C ILE A 157 -2.69 15.05 -25.55
N ALA A 158 -3.79 14.88 -24.81
CA ALA A 158 -5.13 15.04 -25.36
C ALA A 158 -5.42 16.48 -25.85
N LYS A 159 -4.57 17.44 -25.50
CA LYS A 159 -4.76 18.87 -25.79
C LYS A 159 -3.77 19.44 -26.82
N ASP A 160 -2.70 18.73 -27.17
CA ASP A 160 -1.61 19.28 -27.98
C ASP A 160 -1.19 18.29 -29.10
N ASP A 161 -1.54 18.62 -30.35
CA ASP A 161 -1.32 17.80 -31.56
C ASP A 161 0.13 17.93 -32.14
N ASP A 162 1.10 18.43 -31.36
CA ASP A 162 2.48 18.64 -31.80
C ASP A 162 3.32 17.34 -31.75
N PRO A 163 3.87 16.84 -32.87
CA PRO A 163 4.76 15.67 -32.87
C PRO A 163 6.03 15.84 -32.03
N GLU A 164 6.48 17.08 -31.77
CA GLU A 164 7.61 17.33 -30.87
C GLU A 164 7.26 17.06 -29.39
N SER A 165 5.98 17.21 -29.02
CA SER A 165 5.45 16.89 -27.68
C SER A 165 5.43 15.38 -27.41
N GLU A 166 5.21 14.55 -28.43
CA GLU A 166 5.28 13.09 -28.30
C GLU A 166 6.71 12.61 -27.99
N ILE A 167 7.72 13.17 -28.67
CA ILE A 167 9.13 12.86 -28.43
C ILE A 167 9.57 13.32 -27.04
N LYS A 168 9.18 14.54 -26.63
CA LYS A 168 9.43 15.06 -25.27
C LYS A 168 8.83 14.13 -24.20
N MET A 169 7.63 13.62 -24.42
CA MET A 169 6.99 12.67 -23.50
C MET A 169 7.74 11.34 -23.40
N LYS A 170 8.15 10.76 -24.53
CA LYS A 170 8.96 9.52 -24.54
C LYS A 170 10.27 9.71 -23.79
N ILE A 171 10.97 10.82 -24.01
CA ILE A 171 12.20 11.15 -23.28
C ILE A 171 11.92 11.33 -21.78
N ALA A 172 10.83 12.00 -21.40
CA ALA A 172 10.45 12.16 -19.99
C ALA A 172 10.20 10.81 -19.30
N ILE A 173 9.51 9.89 -19.96
CA ILE A 173 9.26 8.53 -19.45
C ILE A 173 10.58 7.78 -19.28
N LEU A 174 11.47 7.82 -20.29
CA LEU A 174 12.77 7.14 -20.23
C LEU A 174 13.66 7.68 -19.12
N LEU A 175 13.67 9.00 -18.90
CA LEU A 175 14.41 9.61 -17.80
C LEU A 175 13.80 9.27 -16.43
N LYS A 176 12.47 9.17 -16.30
CA LYS A 176 11.81 8.72 -15.07
C LYS A 176 12.09 7.24 -14.77
N GLN A 177 12.10 6.39 -15.80
CA GLN A 177 12.49 4.97 -15.67
C GLN A 177 13.95 4.83 -15.24
N LEU A 178 14.86 5.64 -15.79
CA LEU A 178 16.25 5.70 -15.33
C LEU A 178 16.32 6.11 -13.86
N ASP A 179 15.62 7.16 -13.46
CA ASP A 179 15.66 7.66 -12.07
C ASP A 179 15.14 6.62 -11.06
N LEU A 180 14.06 5.91 -11.40
CA LEU A 180 13.54 4.81 -10.59
C LEU A 180 14.53 3.62 -10.53
N HIS A 181 15.16 3.29 -11.66
CA HIS A 181 16.20 2.26 -11.71
C HIS A 181 17.38 2.62 -10.83
N LEU A 182 17.87 3.87 -10.90
CA LEU A 182 18.95 4.37 -10.05
C LEU A 182 18.58 4.36 -8.57
N LEU A 183 17.33 4.68 -8.21
CA LEU A 183 16.84 4.62 -6.83
C LEU A 183 16.84 3.18 -6.30
N ASN A 184 16.25 2.25 -7.05
CA ASN A 184 16.22 0.82 -6.69
C ASN A 184 17.63 0.22 -6.65
N TYR A 185 18.49 0.61 -7.58
CA TYR A 185 19.89 0.19 -7.61
C TYR A 185 20.65 0.71 -6.39
N SER A 186 20.41 1.98 -6.01
CA SER A 186 20.99 2.57 -4.80
C SER A 186 20.51 1.86 -3.54
N LEU A 187 19.21 1.56 -3.44
CA LEU A 187 18.65 0.79 -2.32
C LEU A 187 19.26 -0.62 -2.21
N LYS A 188 19.46 -1.30 -3.35
CA LYS A 188 20.15 -2.60 -3.37
C LYS A 188 21.60 -2.47 -2.90
N HIS A 189 22.33 -1.48 -3.38
CA HIS A 189 23.71 -1.25 -2.98
C HIS A 189 23.83 -0.86 -1.49
N ILE A 190 22.88 -0.08 -0.96
CA ILE A 190 22.76 0.23 0.47
C ILE A 190 22.41 -1.03 1.27
N SER A 191 21.54 -1.90 0.76
CA SER A 191 21.16 -3.16 1.44
C SER A 191 22.26 -4.23 1.43
N LEU A 192 23.21 -4.14 0.49
CA LEU A 192 24.34 -5.04 0.35
C LEU A 192 25.56 -4.60 1.18
N GLU A 193 25.60 -3.33 1.63
CA GLU A 193 26.47 -2.93 2.72
C GLU A 193 25.94 -3.58 4.01
N ILE A 194 26.72 -4.51 4.58
CA ILE A 194 26.33 -5.21 5.82
C ILE A 194 26.22 -4.17 6.93
N CYS A 195 25.02 -3.67 7.17
CA CYS A 195 24.78 -2.82 8.33
C CYS A 195 24.88 -3.68 9.58
N LEU A 196 25.91 -3.44 10.39
CA LEU A 196 25.99 -4.07 11.71
C LEU A 196 24.71 -3.71 12.47
N ASN A 197 24.10 -4.71 13.11
CA ASN A 197 22.91 -4.52 13.93
C ASN A 197 23.22 -4.82 15.40
N PRO A 198 22.40 -4.31 16.35
CA PRO A 198 22.67 -4.45 17.78
C PRO A 198 22.82 -5.91 18.25
N VAL A 199 22.04 -6.82 17.67
CA VAL A 199 22.06 -8.25 18.02
C VAL A 199 23.39 -8.90 17.60
N THR A 200 23.87 -8.62 16.40
CA THR A 200 25.12 -9.18 15.85
C THR A 200 26.32 -8.68 16.65
N ILE A 201 26.38 -7.37 16.93
CA ILE A 201 27.45 -6.77 17.74
C ILE A 201 27.43 -7.33 19.17
N LYS A 202 26.26 -7.49 19.78
CA LYS A 202 26.12 -8.07 21.13
C LYS A 202 26.67 -9.50 21.18
N ASN A 203 26.31 -10.33 20.20
CA ASN A 203 26.82 -11.70 20.10
C ASN A 203 28.34 -11.74 19.93
N ASP A 204 28.91 -10.88 19.09
CA ASP A 204 30.36 -10.78 18.87
C ASP A 204 31.11 -10.37 20.15
N ILE A 205 30.58 -9.38 20.88
CA ILE A 205 31.16 -8.91 22.13
C ILE A 205 31.05 -9.98 23.22
N GLU A 206 29.92 -10.66 23.35
CA GLU A 206 29.75 -11.76 24.30
C GLU A 206 30.69 -12.93 23.99
N LEU A 207 30.91 -13.24 22.71
CA LEU A 207 31.87 -14.25 22.30
C LEU A 207 33.30 -13.84 22.70
N LEU A 208 33.70 -12.62 22.38
CA LEU A 208 35.02 -12.08 22.75
C LEU A 208 35.22 -12.03 24.27
N LYS A 209 34.20 -11.67 25.04
CA LYS A 209 34.23 -11.71 26.52
C LYS A 209 34.57 -13.10 27.05
N ARG A 210 33.99 -14.17 26.47
CA ARG A 210 34.27 -15.56 26.88
C ARG A 210 35.73 -15.98 26.65
N PHE A 211 36.40 -15.36 25.69
CA PHE A 211 37.80 -15.61 25.36
C PHE A 211 38.76 -14.55 25.92
N SER A 212 38.28 -13.67 26.81
CA SER A 212 39.08 -12.62 27.46
C SER A 212 39.52 -13.03 28.87
N GLY A 213 40.70 -12.61 29.31
CA GLY A 213 41.18 -12.85 30.67
C GLY A 213 42.67 -12.58 30.86
N LYS A 214 43.16 -12.69 32.11
CA LYS A 214 44.51 -12.26 32.52
C LYS A 214 45.68 -13.14 32.05
N GLY A 215 45.43 -14.29 31.41
CA GLY A 215 46.49 -15.19 30.95
C GLY A 215 46.95 -14.88 29.53
N GLU A 216 48.24 -14.94 29.22
CA GLU A 216 48.79 -14.64 27.87
C GLU A 216 48.25 -15.54 26.73
N GLN A 217 47.50 -16.59 27.07
CA GLN A 217 46.87 -17.54 26.16
C GLN A 217 45.40 -17.17 25.79
N THR A 218 44.84 -16.12 26.40
CA THR A 218 43.50 -15.59 26.07
C THR A 218 43.58 -14.66 24.86
N VAL A 219 42.45 -14.46 24.19
CA VAL A 219 42.38 -13.67 22.95
C VAL A 219 42.50 -12.16 23.24
N LEU A 220 41.98 -11.70 24.38
CA LEU A 220 42.07 -10.30 24.86
C LEU A 220 42.32 -10.28 26.38
N GLU A 221 42.84 -9.18 26.90
CA GLU A 221 42.95 -8.96 28.36
C GLU A 221 41.59 -8.61 28.97
N SER A 222 40.87 -7.67 28.35
CA SER A 222 39.49 -7.29 28.72
C SER A 222 38.71 -6.68 27.56
N ILE A 223 37.39 -6.73 27.65
CA ILE A 223 36.46 -6.06 26.73
C ILE A 223 35.17 -5.71 27.50
N GLU A 224 34.85 -4.43 27.56
CA GLU A 224 33.75 -3.89 28.37
C GLU A 224 32.97 -2.81 27.61
N TYR A 225 31.67 -2.71 27.87
CA TYR A 225 30.89 -1.59 27.36
C TYR A 225 31.25 -0.32 28.14
N THR A 226 31.21 0.83 27.50
CA THR A 226 31.38 2.10 28.22
C THR A 226 30.13 2.50 29.04
N SER A 227 28.97 1.90 28.73
CA SER A 227 27.69 2.11 29.41
C SER A 227 26.98 0.78 29.66
N ASP A 228 26.49 0.60 30.88
CA ASP A 228 25.71 -0.58 31.29
C ASP A 228 24.26 -0.53 30.81
N TYR A 229 23.77 0.65 30.43
CA TYR A 229 22.38 0.87 30.03
C TYR A 229 22.11 0.41 28.59
N GLU A 230 21.07 -0.38 28.39
CA GLU A 230 20.58 -0.88 27.09
C GLU A 230 19.15 -0.36 26.85
N PHE A 231 18.93 0.31 25.72
CA PHE A 231 17.62 0.84 25.33
C PHE A 231 16.73 -0.30 24.79
N SER A 232 15.42 -0.06 24.69
CA SER A 232 14.45 -1.06 24.21
C SER A 232 14.69 -1.55 22.77
N ASN A 233 15.46 -0.81 21.97
CA ASN A 233 15.89 -1.19 20.62
C ASN A 233 17.20 -2.01 20.60
N GLY A 234 17.76 -2.36 21.77
CA GLY A 234 19.00 -3.12 21.90
C GLY A 234 20.29 -2.29 21.75
N CYS A 235 20.19 -0.99 21.45
CA CYS A 235 21.35 -0.09 21.38
C CYS A 235 21.82 0.31 22.79
N ARG A 236 23.11 0.61 22.92
CA ARG A 236 23.74 1.16 24.13
C ARG A 236 24.30 2.58 23.93
N ALA A 237 24.26 3.11 22.70
CA ALA A 237 24.56 4.50 22.41
C ALA A 237 23.41 5.43 22.87
N PRO A 238 23.68 6.68 23.27
CA PRO A 238 22.64 7.67 23.60
C PRO A 238 21.69 7.96 22.41
N PRO A 239 20.41 8.30 22.62
CA PRO A 239 19.43 8.47 21.55
C PRO A 239 19.83 9.47 20.46
N TRP A 240 20.50 10.56 20.84
CA TRP A 240 20.98 11.58 19.89
C TRP A 240 22.13 11.09 19.00
N ARG A 241 22.90 10.08 19.42
CA ARG A 241 23.93 9.41 18.60
C ARG A 241 23.37 8.24 17.78
N GLN A 242 22.29 7.60 18.26
CA GLN A 242 21.58 6.57 17.48
C GLN A 242 20.99 7.13 16.17
N ILE A 243 20.63 8.41 16.12
CA ILE A 243 20.21 9.11 14.89
C ILE A 243 21.32 9.10 13.82
N HIS A 244 22.58 9.06 14.24
CA HIS A 244 23.74 8.93 13.36
C HIS A 244 24.14 7.46 13.09
N GLY A 245 23.28 6.50 13.45
CA GLY A 245 23.51 5.09 13.19
C GLY A 245 24.45 4.40 14.18
N GLU A 246 24.82 5.03 15.30
CA GLU A 246 25.70 4.44 16.31
C GLU A 246 24.96 3.50 17.27
N ILE A 247 25.56 2.35 17.55
CA ILE A 247 24.90 1.23 18.25
C ILE A 247 25.43 1.10 19.68
N CYS A 248 26.74 1.02 19.86
CA CYS A 248 27.38 0.94 21.19
C CYS A 248 28.84 1.39 21.15
N TYR A 249 29.42 1.65 22.33
CA TYR A 249 30.84 1.91 22.49
C TYR A 249 31.48 0.90 23.44
N VAL A 250 32.70 0.49 23.11
CA VAL A 250 33.38 -0.63 23.76
C VAL A 250 34.83 -0.24 24.05
N LEU A 251 35.29 -0.52 25.27
CA LEU A 251 36.69 -0.47 25.65
C LEU A 251 37.28 -1.87 25.51
N VAL A 252 38.28 -2.01 24.65
CA VAL A 252 38.95 -3.29 24.39
C VAL A 252 40.42 -3.16 24.73
N LYS A 253 40.95 -4.07 25.55
CA LYS A 253 42.38 -4.14 25.88
C LYS A 253 43.00 -5.42 25.32
N PRO A 254 43.68 -5.34 24.16
CA PRO A 254 44.54 -6.42 23.67
C PRO A 254 45.80 -6.58 24.54
N HIS A 255 46.48 -7.72 24.46
CA HIS A 255 47.69 -8.00 25.26
C HIS A 255 48.95 -7.23 24.81
N ASP A 256 48.93 -6.67 23.60
CA ASP A 256 50.08 -6.03 22.95
C ASP A 256 49.87 -4.54 22.61
N VAL A 257 48.68 -3.98 22.90
CA VAL A 257 48.31 -2.61 22.59
C VAL A 257 47.60 -1.96 23.77
N GLU A 258 47.72 -0.64 23.90
CA GLU A 258 46.92 0.13 24.86
C GLU A 258 45.41 -0.02 24.61
N THR A 259 44.61 0.28 25.63
CA THR A 259 43.14 0.15 25.59
C THR A 259 42.55 0.96 24.44
N LEU A 260 41.86 0.28 23.53
CA LEU A 260 41.20 0.85 22.37
C LEU A 260 39.76 1.22 22.73
N CYS A 261 39.35 2.45 22.42
CA CYS A 261 37.97 2.89 22.54
C CYS A 261 37.29 2.85 21.16
N ILE A 262 36.29 2.00 21.04
CA ILE A 262 35.72 1.57 19.76
C ILE A 262 34.25 1.99 19.69
N THR A 263 33.85 2.59 18.57
CA THR A 263 32.43 2.78 18.22
C THR A 263 32.00 1.68 17.26
N CYS A 264 30.91 0.99 17.62
CA CYS A 264 30.19 0.10 16.71
C CYS A 264 28.97 0.85 16.18
N SER A 265 28.86 0.98 14.86
CA SER A 265 27.78 1.68 14.17
C SER A 265 27.21 0.81 13.05
N THR A 266 26.04 1.19 12.53
CA THR A 266 25.44 0.59 11.33
C THR A 266 26.34 0.72 10.09
N GLU A 267 27.26 1.69 10.04
CA GLU A 267 28.24 1.83 8.94
C GLU A 267 29.48 0.93 9.12
N GLY A 268 29.70 0.38 10.32
CA GLY A 268 30.88 -0.42 10.66
C GLY A 268 31.49 -0.06 12.02
N VAL A 269 32.67 -0.61 12.28
CA VAL A 269 33.44 -0.46 13.52
C VAL A 269 34.65 0.45 13.31
N PHE A 270 34.85 1.43 14.17
CA PHE A 270 36.00 2.34 14.08
C PHE A 270 36.51 2.80 15.47
N LEU A 271 37.73 3.32 15.50
CA LEU A 271 38.35 3.88 16.70
C LEU A 271 37.81 5.30 16.95
N ASN A 272 37.37 5.60 18.18
CA ASN A 272 36.91 6.93 18.58
C ASN A 272 37.90 7.67 19.48
N GLY A 273 37.54 8.88 19.89
CA GLY A 273 38.39 9.80 20.64
C GLY A 273 38.77 9.37 22.06
N GLY A 274 38.08 8.38 22.64
CA GLY A 274 38.31 7.88 23.99
C GLY A 274 37.70 8.75 25.10
N LYS A 275 37.85 8.33 26.36
CA LYS A 275 37.54 9.17 27.54
C LYS A 275 38.67 10.18 27.76
N THR A 276 38.36 11.47 27.85
CA THR A 276 39.33 12.51 28.24
C THR A 276 39.62 12.41 29.74
N HIS A 277 40.87 12.64 30.15
CA HIS A 277 41.31 12.44 31.55
C HIS A 277 40.60 13.32 32.58
N ASP A 278 39.85 14.34 32.16
CA ASP A 278 39.29 15.37 33.05
C ASP A 278 37.75 15.45 33.07
N GLU A 279 37.02 14.72 32.21
CA GLU A 279 35.54 14.73 32.19
C GLU A 279 35.02 13.32 31.85
N GLU A 280 33.93 12.86 32.48
CA GLU A 280 33.29 11.55 32.22
C GLU A 280 32.69 11.43 30.80
N GLU A 281 32.92 12.40 29.92
CA GLU A 281 32.45 12.42 28.55
C GLU A 281 33.36 11.62 27.60
N ILE A 282 32.73 10.78 26.78
CA ILE A 282 33.40 10.02 25.73
C ILE A 282 33.49 10.92 24.50
N ASN A 283 34.70 11.15 23.99
CA ASN A 283 34.87 11.81 22.70
C ASN A 283 34.48 10.84 21.58
N TYR A 284 33.30 11.07 21.00
CA TYR A 284 32.72 10.21 19.97
C TYR A 284 33.28 10.45 18.56
N GLU A 285 34.22 11.39 18.37
CA GLU A 285 34.79 11.68 17.05
C GLU A 285 35.61 10.52 16.49
N ARG A 286 35.38 10.20 15.22
CA ARG A 286 36.06 9.10 14.52
C ARG A 286 37.55 9.43 14.30
N LYS A 287 38.44 8.57 14.82
CA LYS A 287 39.90 8.69 14.69
C LYS A 287 40.56 7.66 13.76
N GLY A 288 39.80 7.05 12.84
CA GLY A 288 40.36 6.05 11.92
C GLY A 288 39.42 5.58 10.82
N ALA A 289 39.89 4.60 10.04
CA ALA A 289 39.09 3.93 9.01
C ALA A 289 37.95 3.12 9.64
N ILE A 290 36.90 2.89 8.85
CA ILE A 290 35.77 2.04 9.21
C ILE A 290 36.05 0.61 8.74
N TYR A 291 35.80 -0.34 9.64
CA TYR A 291 35.97 -1.76 9.41
C TYR A 291 34.62 -2.44 9.42
N LYS A 292 34.46 -3.49 8.61
CA LYS A 292 33.19 -4.21 8.46
C LYS A 292 32.66 -4.85 9.75
N ASP A 293 33.54 -5.30 10.64
CA ASP A 293 33.20 -6.00 11.87
C ASP A 293 34.32 -5.87 12.92
N LEU A 294 33.98 -6.14 14.17
CA LEU A 294 34.86 -5.97 15.33
C LEU A 294 36.09 -6.90 15.26
N PHE A 295 35.94 -8.11 14.72
CA PHE A 295 37.04 -9.07 14.57
C PHE A 295 38.09 -8.61 13.56
N THR A 296 37.65 -8.04 12.44
CA THR A 296 38.52 -7.52 11.39
C THR A 296 39.29 -6.31 11.90
N PHE A 297 38.64 -5.42 12.63
CA PHE A 297 39.30 -4.31 13.32
C PHE A 297 40.40 -4.80 14.27
N LEU A 298 40.08 -5.75 15.15
CA LEU A 298 41.03 -6.24 16.16
C LEU A 298 42.19 -7.04 15.57
N LYS A 299 41.97 -7.81 14.50
CA LYS A 299 43.05 -8.52 13.78
C LYS A 299 44.06 -7.57 13.14
N GLU A 300 43.61 -6.41 12.68
CA GLU A 300 44.51 -5.41 12.10
C GLU A 300 45.23 -4.60 13.18
N LYS A 301 44.56 -4.30 14.30
CA LYS A 301 45.14 -3.47 15.38
C LYS A 301 46.04 -4.23 16.34
N SER A 302 45.86 -5.54 16.52
CA SER A 302 46.62 -6.36 17.45
C SER A 302 47.15 -7.64 16.78
N ALA A 303 48.48 -7.76 16.73
CA ALA A 303 49.14 -8.94 16.21
C ALA A 303 48.93 -10.13 17.16
N LYS A 304 48.94 -9.86 18.48
CA LYS A 304 48.74 -10.88 19.51
C LYS A 304 47.32 -11.45 19.52
N PHE A 305 46.31 -10.61 19.28
CA PHE A 305 44.93 -11.04 19.09
C PHE A 305 44.82 -12.01 17.90
N SER A 306 45.42 -11.66 16.76
CA SER A 306 45.40 -12.50 15.56
C SER A 306 46.08 -13.86 15.77
N GLU A 307 47.22 -13.88 16.48
CA GLU A 307 47.96 -15.08 16.85
C GLU A 307 47.15 -15.99 17.81
N ASN A 308 46.63 -15.43 18.90
CA ASN A 308 45.92 -16.18 19.93
C ASN A 308 44.55 -16.70 19.45
N MET A 309 43.85 -15.95 18.59
CA MET A 309 42.63 -16.41 17.95
C MET A 309 42.88 -17.62 17.05
N SER A 310 44.00 -17.62 16.32
CA SER A 310 44.39 -18.74 15.46
C SER A 310 44.74 -20.01 16.26
N LYS A 311 45.34 -19.86 17.45
CA LYS A 311 45.67 -20.97 18.38
C LYS A 311 44.45 -21.57 19.08
N GLN A 312 43.42 -20.76 19.36
CA GLN A 312 42.14 -21.23 19.94
C GLN A 312 41.36 -22.09 18.93
N GLN A 313 41.37 -21.71 17.65
CA GLN A 313 40.72 -22.47 16.57
C GLN A 313 41.31 -23.89 16.43
N THR A 314 42.62 -24.06 16.66
CA THR A 314 43.30 -25.37 16.63
C THR A 314 42.97 -26.25 17.85
N ARG A 315 42.86 -25.68 19.06
CA ARG A 315 42.50 -26.44 20.28
C ARG A 315 41.08 -27.02 20.22
N VAL A 316 40.11 -26.28 19.66
CA VAL A 316 38.72 -26.75 19.50
C VAL A 316 38.63 -27.94 18.52
N ASN A 317 39.52 -28.01 17.54
CA ASN A 317 39.60 -29.17 16.62
C ASN A 317 40.26 -30.39 17.28
N GLU A 318 41.26 -30.20 18.15
CA GLU A 318 41.94 -31.32 18.84
C GLU A 318 41.05 -31.99 19.92
N GLU A 319 40.20 -31.23 20.62
CA GLU A 319 39.24 -31.79 21.59
C GLU A 319 38.12 -32.60 20.93
N GLN A 320 37.69 -32.22 19.72
CA GLN A 320 36.71 -32.98 18.94
C GLN A 320 37.29 -34.30 18.36
N GLN A 321 38.61 -34.43 18.31
CA GLN A 321 39.30 -35.64 17.85
C GLN A 321 39.46 -36.69 18.96
N LYS A 322 39.58 -36.26 20.23
CA LYS A 322 39.76 -37.17 21.39
C LYS A 322 38.49 -37.89 21.84
N GLU A 323 37.31 -37.40 21.48
CA GLU A 323 36.03 -38.07 21.78
C GLU A 323 35.68 -39.24 20.83
N LYS A 324 36.49 -39.51 19.79
CA LYS A 324 36.24 -40.60 18.83
C LYS A 324 37.02 -41.89 19.07
N ASP A 325 37.99 -41.89 19.98
CA ASP A 325 38.86 -43.05 20.22
C ASP A 325 38.75 -43.60 21.65
N GLN A 326 37.59 -44.16 22.02
CA GLN A 326 37.51 -45.24 23.04
C GLN A 326 36.38 -46.24 22.69
N PRO A 327 36.58 -47.57 22.81
CA PRO A 327 35.58 -48.56 22.42
C PRO A 327 34.58 -48.91 23.53
N HIS A 328 33.39 -49.33 23.07
CA HIS A 328 32.19 -49.73 23.82
C HIS A 328 32.39 -50.65 25.03
N GLU A 329 31.69 -50.32 26.13
CA GLU A 329 31.11 -51.31 27.06
C GLU A 329 29.78 -50.77 27.64
N ALA A 330 28.80 -51.66 27.82
CA ALA A 330 27.45 -51.36 28.34
C ALA A 330 27.09 -52.42 29.40
N PRO A 331 25.99 -52.30 30.19
CA PRO A 331 25.42 -51.14 30.89
C PRO A 331 25.13 -51.47 32.39
N LYS A 332 24.89 -50.47 33.26
CA LYS A 332 23.99 -50.67 34.42
C LYS A 332 23.13 -49.42 34.71
N LYS A 333 21.82 -49.65 34.66
CA LYS A 333 20.77 -48.83 35.26
C LYS A 333 20.82 -49.03 36.77
N GLU A 334 20.89 -47.95 37.54
CA GLU A 334 20.12 -47.73 38.76
C GLU A 334 20.46 -46.32 39.27
N GLU A 335 19.50 -45.41 39.08
CA GLU A 335 19.17 -44.21 39.87
C GLU A 335 18.39 -43.25 38.96
N ALA A 336 17.21 -43.73 38.57
CA ALA A 336 16.09 -42.84 38.35
C ALA A 336 15.44 -42.67 39.73
N ASP A 337 15.58 -41.50 40.34
CA ASP A 337 14.52 -40.82 41.12
C ASP A 337 15.10 -39.72 42.02
N ALA A 338 15.68 -38.68 41.42
CA ALA A 338 15.92 -37.44 42.15
C ALA A 338 16.04 -36.18 41.28
N LEU A 339 15.43 -36.10 40.09
CA LEU A 339 15.21 -34.80 39.43
C LEU A 339 14.14 -34.84 38.32
N ARG A 340 13.05 -35.60 38.51
CA ARG A 340 11.81 -35.42 37.74
C ARG A 340 10.84 -34.56 38.53
N ARG A 341 11.14 -33.27 38.62
CA ARG A 341 10.18 -32.21 38.96
C ARG A 341 10.68 -30.87 38.42
N ALA A 342 10.87 -30.79 37.11
CA ALA A 342 10.81 -29.58 36.27
C ALA A 342 11.06 -29.97 34.79
N THR A 343 10.03 -30.54 34.16
CA THR A 343 9.94 -30.73 32.70
C THR A 343 8.92 -29.69 32.24
N THR A 344 9.17 -28.77 31.31
CA THR A 344 9.01 -28.97 29.86
C THR A 344 9.10 -27.60 29.18
N GLY A 345 9.80 -27.52 28.03
CA GLY A 345 9.75 -26.33 27.16
C GLY A 345 10.96 -26.15 26.25
N SER A 346 10.89 -26.76 25.07
CA SER A 346 11.63 -26.39 23.84
C SER A 346 13.09 -26.87 23.64
N GLY A 347 13.21 -27.93 22.82
CA GLY A 347 13.70 -27.78 21.44
C GLY A 347 15.21 -27.64 21.22
N LYS A 348 15.91 -28.79 21.09
CA LYS A 348 17.23 -28.91 20.49
C LYS A 348 17.16 -28.78 18.95
N ASN A 349 18.13 -28.09 18.35
CA ASN A 349 18.98 -28.63 17.27
C ASN A 349 20.18 -27.72 16.99
N LEU A 350 21.39 -28.29 17.14
CA LEU A 350 22.68 -27.79 16.65
C LEU A 350 22.79 -28.01 15.13
N LEU A 351 23.60 -27.21 14.43
CA LEU A 351 24.33 -27.68 13.24
C LEU A 351 25.78 -27.14 13.22
N LYS A 352 26.71 -28.10 13.29
CA LYS A 352 28.15 -27.99 13.05
C LYS A 352 28.40 -27.96 11.53
N ASN A 353 29.29 -27.08 11.06
CA ASN A 353 29.93 -27.18 9.74
C ASN A 353 31.45 -27.21 9.91
N GLN A 354 32.09 -28.32 9.51
CA GLN A 354 33.53 -28.43 9.26
C GLN A 354 33.71 -28.84 7.79
N ILE A 355 34.52 -28.07 7.07
CA ILE A 355 34.96 -28.27 5.68
C ILE A 355 36.27 -29.04 5.72
N ASN A 356 36.43 -30.03 4.84
CA ASN A 356 37.71 -30.69 4.57
C ASN A 356 38.09 -30.51 3.10
N LEU A 357 39.31 -30.01 2.86
CA LEU A 357 39.95 -29.81 1.57
C LEU A 357 40.95 -30.94 1.32
N GLY A 358 40.87 -31.60 0.16
CA GLY A 358 41.87 -32.55 -0.31
C GLY A 358 42.00 -32.51 -1.84
N LYS A 359 43.19 -32.13 -2.33
CA LYS A 359 43.59 -32.09 -3.75
C LYS A 359 43.94 -33.50 -4.28
N ASN A 360 43.58 -33.83 -5.52
CA ASN A 360 44.51 -34.00 -6.67
C ASN A 360 43.90 -34.73 -7.90
N GLN A 361 44.11 -34.09 -9.06
CA GLN A 361 44.49 -34.59 -10.40
C GLN A 361 43.78 -35.80 -11.05
N MET A 362 43.14 -35.58 -12.21
CA MET A 362 43.72 -35.95 -13.52
C MET A 362 42.94 -35.36 -14.71
N THR A 363 43.70 -34.94 -15.71
CA THR A 363 43.30 -34.36 -17.00
C THR A 363 42.77 -35.39 -18.00
N LYS A 364 41.77 -35.03 -18.81
CA LYS A 364 41.80 -35.24 -20.28
C LYS A 364 40.70 -34.45 -21.01
N ARG A 365 41.15 -33.56 -21.89
CA ARG A 365 40.42 -32.82 -22.93
C ARG A 365 39.84 -33.79 -23.96
N LEU A 366 38.62 -33.54 -24.44
CA LEU A 366 38.15 -33.77 -25.82
C LEU A 366 36.87 -32.90 -26.05
N GLU A 367 36.87 -32.09 -27.10
CA GLU A 367 35.72 -31.38 -27.71
C GLU A 367 35.63 -31.83 -29.19
N PRO A 368 34.64 -31.39 -30.02
CA PRO A 368 33.18 -31.44 -29.90
C PRO A 368 32.51 -32.00 -31.19
N SER A 369 31.21 -32.35 -31.18
CA SER A 369 30.37 -32.46 -32.41
C SER A 369 28.87 -32.40 -32.03
N LEU A 370 28.10 -31.38 -32.45
CA LEU A 370 27.36 -31.13 -33.72
C LEU A 370 25.97 -31.80 -33.83
N ASN A 371 24.95 -30.92 -33.77
CA ASN A 371 23.69 -30.85 -34.54
C ASN A 371 22.69 -32.03 -34.55
N TRP A 372 21.41 -31.70 -34.29
CA TRP A 372 20.31 -32.19 -35.13
C TRP A 372 19.27 -31.11 -35.40
N LYS A 373 19.11 -30.78 -36.69
CA LYS A 373 17.98 -30.04 -37.26
C LYS A 373 16.88 -31.02 -37.64
N THR A 374 15.67 -30.60 -37.37
CA THR A 374 14.37 -31.08 -37.88
C THR A 374 14.37 -31.28 -39.39
N THR A 375 13.96 -32.48 -39.83
CA THR A 375 13.07 -32.75 -40.99
C THR A 375 12.95 -34.26 -41.18
N VAL A 376 11.75 -34.83 -41.07
CA VAL A 376 11.26 -35.92 -41.93
C VAL A 376 9.73 -35.79 -42.03
N ASP A 377 9.27 -35.42 -43.23
CA ASP A 377 7.95 -35.76 -43.77
C ASP A 377 7.94 -37.24 -44.17
N SER A 378 6.83 -37.95 -43.93
CA SER A 378 6.51 -39.14 -44.74
C SER A 378 5.01 -39.35 -44.87
N LYS A 379 4.56 -39.24 -46.12
CA LYS A 379 3.21 -39.49 -46.64
C LYS A 379 2.87 -40.97 -46.86
N ASP A 380 1.56 -41.20 -46.93
CA ASP A 380 0.79 -42.14 -47.78
C ASP A 380 0.59 -43.62 -47.39
N ARG A 381 -0.71 -43.98 -47.21
CA ARG A 381 -1.37 -45.04 -47.99
C ARG A 381 -2.90 -44.84 -48.09
N LYS A 382 -3.41 -44.86 -49.33
CA LYS A 382 -4.82 -44.89 -49.80
C LYS A 382 -5.46 -46.27 -49.49
N THR A 383 -6.79 -46.52 -49.53
CA THR A 383 -7.74 -46.43 -50.68
C THR A 383 -9.22 -46.76 -50.29
N LEU A 384 -10.18 -46.10 -51.00
CA LEU A 384 -11.55 -46.52 -51.46
C LEU A 384 -12.67 -46.81 -50.42
N GLN A 385 -13.92 -46.28 -50.50
CA GLN A 385 -14.87 -46.13 -51.61
C GLN A 385 -15.89 -44.95 -51.43
N ARG A 386 -16.28 -44.34 -52.58
CA ARG A 386 -17.60 -43.82 -53.07
C ARG A 386 -18.67 -43.29 -52.09
N ASP A 387 -19.42 -42.21 -52.34
CA ASP A 387 -20.04 -41.77 -53.61
C ASP A 387 -20.22 -40.24 -53.76
N THR A 388 -20.40 -39.87 -55.03
CA THR A 388 -20.54 -38.57 -55.70
C THR A 388 -21.95 -37.97 -55.66
N GLN A 389 -22.05 -36.63 -55.66
CA GLN A 389 -22.91 -35.75 -56.50
C GLN A 389 -22.69 -34.31 -55.97
N GLU A 390 -22.56 -33.22 -56.73
CA GLU A 390 -22.54 -32.95 -58.16
C GLU A 390 -21.93 -31.53 -58.33
N GLU A 391 -21.15 -31.34 -59.40
CA GLU A 391 -21.10 -30.17 -60.32
C GLU A 391 -21.35 -28.71 -59.81
N LYS A 392 -20.65 -27.64 -60.22
CA LYS A 392 -19.85 -27.33 -61.42
C LYS A 392 -19.21 -25.92 -61.31
N HIS A 393 -18.04 -25.77 -61.95
CA HIS A 393 -17.47 -24.58 -62.65
C HIS A 393 -17.07 -23.36 -61.78
N GLY A 394 -15.91 -22.72 -61.90
CA GLY A 394 -14.82 -22.76 -62.90
C GLY A 394 -14.31 -21.33 -63.12
N GLY A 395 -12.98 -21.09 -63.13
CA GLY A 395 -12.42 -19.86 -63.73
C GLY A 395 -11.24 -19.15 -63.03
N LYS A 396 -10.02 -19.55 -63.41
CA LYS A 396 -8.73 -18.85 -63.54
C LYS A 396 -8.55 -17.35 -63.13
N LEU A 397 -7.48 -17.13 -62.33
CA LEU A 397 -6.26 -16.32 -62.58
C LEU A 397 -6.33 -15.05 -63.47
N GLU A 398 -5.93 -13.87 -62.93
CA GLU A 398 -4.66 -13.17 -63.25
C GLU A 398 -4.45 -11.82 -62.49
N LYS A 399 -3.22 -11.67 -61.94
CA LYS A 399 -2.29 -10.51 -61.90
C LYS A 399 -2.69 -9.07 -61.43
N SER A 400 -2.05 -8.70 -60.31
CA SER A 400 -1.22 -7.50 -60.01
C SER A 400 -1.67 -6.04 -60.26
N ALA A 401 -1.97 -5.35 -59.14
CA ALA A 401 -1.58 -3.97 -58.68
C ALA A 401 -1.90 -2.73 -59.57
N PRO A 402 -1.89 -1.45 -59.06
CA PRO A 402 -1.85 -0.90 -57.70
C PRO A 402 -2.86 0.26 -57.40
N SER A 403 -2.96 0.64 -56.13
CA SER A 403 -3.19 2.01 -55.58
C SER A 403 -4.47 2.82 -55.83
N VAL A 404 -4.76 3.65 -54.81
CA VAL A 404 -5.60 4.86 -54.76
C VAL A 404 -7.01 4.71 -54.17
N SER A 405 -7.20 5.47 -53.10
CA SER A 405 -8.39 5.79 -52.29
C SER A 405 -9.63 6.17 -53.13
N PRO A 406 -10.86 6.09 -52.57
CA PRO A 406 -11.44 7.36 -52.09
C PRO A 406 -12.44 7.26 -50.91
N GLY A 407 -12.69 8.46 -50.36
CA GLY A 407 -13.63 8.88 -49.33
C GLY A 407 -15.04 8.27 -49.28
N ARG A 408 -15.50 8.14 -48.02
CA ARG A 408 -16.82 8.46 -47.43
C ARG A 408 -18.10 8.09 -48.21
N ALA A 409 -18.89 7.18 -47.64
CA ALA A 409 -20.15 7.51 -46.94
C ALA A 409 -20.92 6.26 -46.42
N HIS A 410 -21.21 6.30 -45.10
CA HIS A 410 -22.35 5.75 -44.35
C HIS A 410 -22.80 4.27 -44.35
N LYS A 411 -23.05 3.84 -43.10
CA LYS A 411 -23.94 2.78 -42.55
C LYS A 411 -23.38 1.35 -42.53
N SER A 412 -23.13 0.85 -41.32
CA SER A 412 -24.02 -0.13 -40.66
C SER A 412 -23.42 -0.73 -39.37
N ALA A 413 -24.32 -1.05 -38.45
CA ALA A 413 -24.25 -2.12 -37.44
C ALA A 413 -23.41 -1.90 -36.17
N GLU A 414 -24.18 -1.74 -35.10
CA GLU A 414 -23.84 -1.87 -33.69
C GLU A 414 -22.90 -3.06 -33.41
N LYS A 415 -21.75 -2.75 -32.82
CA LYS A 415 -21.10 -3.60 -31.83
C LYS A 415 -20.98 -2.75 -30.57
N ILE A 416 -21.81 -3.05 -29.58
CA ILE A 416 -21.64 -2.56 -28.22
C ILE A 416 -20.38 -3.24 -27.69
N GLU A 417 -19.24 -2.56 -27.79
CA GLU A 417 -18.09 -2.84 -26.95
C GLU A 417 -18.36 -2.16 -25.60
N GLU A 418 -18.63 -2.97 -24.59
CA GLU A 418 -18.66 -2.56 -23.18
C GLU A 418 -17.29 -2.00 -22.79
N ILE A 419 -17.10 -0.70 -22.98
CA ILE A 419 -16.09 0.07 -22.26
C ILE A 419 -16.67 0.35 -20.88
N VAL A 420 -16.57 -0.63 -19.98
CA VAL A 420 -16.73 -0.37 -18.55
C VAL A 420 -15.35 0.00 -18.03
N SER A 421 -15.20 1.30 -17.73
CA SER A 421 -14.10 1.89 -16.98
C SER A 421 -13.88 1.12 -15.67
N GLU A 422 -12.86 0.26 -15.63
CA GLU A 422 -12.38 -0.38 -14.40
C GLU A 422 -11.66 0.66 -13.52
N SER A 423 -12.44 1.51 -12.84
CA SER A 423 -11.95 2.28 -11.69
C SER A 423 -12.42 1.55 -10.43
N SER A 424 -11.55 0.73 -9.84
CA SER A 424 -11.74 0.23 -8.48
C SER A 424 -10.38 0.12 -7.79
N SER A 425 -10.35 0.69 -6.59
CA SER A 425 -9.26 0.70 -5.62
C SER A 425 -8.97 -0.70 -5.09
N GLU A 426 -8.43 -1.59 -5.92
CA GLU A 426 -7.79 -2.82 -5.45
C GLU A 426 -6.34 -2.46 -5.09
N SER A 427 -6.05 -2.27 -3.79
CA SER A 427 -4.68 -2.18 -3.30
C SER A 427 -3.91 -3.45 -3.67
N GLU A 428 -2.74 -3.30 -4.28
CA GLU A 428 -1.87 -4.39 -4.70
C GLU A 428 -1.37 -5.17 -3.45
N GLU A 429 -2.11 -6.20 -3.04
CA GLU A 429 -1.58 -7.26 -2.16
C GLU A 429 -0.71 -8.22 -2.99
N ASP A 430 0.42 -7.74 -3.49
CA ASP A 430 1.56 -8.59 -3.86
C ASP A 430 2.76 -7.63 -3.91
N GLU A 431 3.42 -7.43 -2.77
CA GLU A 431 4.78 -6.88 -2.78
C GLU A 431 5.60 -7.67 -3.78
N GLU A 432 6.23 -6.99 -4.74
CA GLU A 432 7.20 -7.57 -5.65
C GLU A 432 8.34 -8.17 -4.80
N PRO A 433 8.48 -9.51 -4.71
CA PRO A 433 9.76 -10.04 -4.29
C PRO A 433 10.73 -9.67 -5.42
N PRO A 434 11.92 -9.14 -5.12
CA PRO A 434 12.90 -8.86 -6.15
C PRO A 434 13.13 -10.14 -6.96
N ASP A 435 13.06 -10.00 -8.28
CA ASP A 435 13.40 -11.05 -9.23
C ASP A 435 14.82 -11.53 -8.89
N HIS A 436 14.92 -12.67 -8.17
CA HIS A 436 16.18 -13.32 -7.87
C HIS A 436 16.76 -13.80 -9.20
N ARG A 437 17.48 -12.89 -9.87
CA ARG A 437 18.37 -13.24 -10.96
C ARG A 437 19.39 -14.22 -10.43
N GLN A 438 19.31 -15.42 -11.00
CA GLN A 438 20.27 -16.51 -10.97
C GLN A 438 21.66 -16.07 -10.49
N GLU A 439 21.94 -16.30 -9.20
CA GLU A 439 23.30 -16.56 -8.74
C GLU A 439 23.70 -17.93 -9.29
N ALA A 440 24.09 -17.95 -10.56
CA ALA A 440 24.89 -19.03 -11.10
C ALA A 440 26.25 -18.97 -10.38
N ASN A 441 26.35 -19.68 -9.24
CA ASN A 441 27.56 -20.30 -8.65
C ASN A 441 27.39 -20.58 -7.14
N ALA A 442 26.29 -21.22 -6.73
CA ALA A 442 26.19 -21.87 -5.42
C ALA A 442 26.07 -23.38 -5.61
N ASP A 443 26.73 -24.17 -4.75
CA ASP A 443 26.60 -25.63 -4.71
C ASP A 443 25.14 -26.00 -4.43
N LEU A 444 24.38 -26.28 -5.51
CA LEU A 444 22.96 -26.62 -5.44
C LEU A 444 22.78 -27.91 -4.62
N PRO A 445 21.87 -27.93 -3.62
CA PRO A 445 21.63 -29.10 -2.77
C PRO A 445 21.32 -30.37 -3.56
N SER A 446 21.57 -31.53 -2.95
CA SER A 446 21.38 -32.84 -3.59
C SER A 446 19.94 -33.06 -4.11
N GLU A 447 18.98 -32.45 -3.41
CA GLU A 447 17.55 -32.44 -3.69
C GLU A 447 17.23 -31.75 -5.01
N TYR A 448 17.94 -30.66 -5.36
CA TYR A 448 17.78 -29.96 -6.64
C TYR A 448 18.08 -30.89 -7.82
N TRP A 449 19.21 -31.60 -7.75
CA TRP A 449 19.65 -32.52 -8.79
C TRP A 449 18.75 -33.76 -8.88
N GLN A 450 18.25 -34.25 -7.76
CA GLN A 450 17.29 -35.36 -7.72
C GLN A 450 15.96 -34.96 -8.36
N ILE A 451 15.42 -33.78 -8.05
CA ILE A 451 14.21 -33.24 -8.68
C ILE A 451 14.44 -33.02 -10.18
N GLN A 452 15.59 -32.47 -10.59
CA GLN A 452 15.93 -32.33 -12.01
C GLN A 452 15.90 -33.68 -12.74
N LYS A 453 16.42 -34.75 -12.13
CA LYS A 453 16.40 -36.09 -12.69
C LYS A 453 14.96 -36.62 -12.80
N LEU A 454 14.13 -36.41 -11.78
CA LEU A 454 12.72 -36.80 -11.79
C LEU A 454 11.94 -36.05 -12.87
N VAL A 455 12.14 -34.74 -13.04
CA VAL A 455 11.53 -33.96 -14.13
C VAL A 455 11.91 -34.51 -15.51
N LYS A 456 13.17 -34.96 -15.69
CA LYS A 456 13.58 -35.63 -16.95
C LYS A 456 12.84 -36.95 -17.16
N TYR A 457 12.63 -37.75 -16.10
CA TYR A 457 11.83 -38.97 -16.21
C TYR A 457 10.36 -38.67 -16.53
N LEU A 458 9.80 -37.56 -16.05
CA LEU A 458 8.44 -37.13 -16.42
C LEU A 458 8.33 -36.78 -17.92
N LYS A 459 9.39 -36.25 -18.55
CA LYS A 459 9.41 -35.88 -19.98
C LYS A 459 9.46 -37.09 -20.94
N GLY A 460 9.98 -38.24 -20.50
CA GLY A 460 10.25 -39.39 -21.39
C GLY A 460 9.79 -40.76 -20.88
N GLY A 461 9.12 -40.82 -19.72
CA GLY A 461 8.65 -42.08 -19.12
C GLY A 461 7.34 -42.59 -19.72
N ASN A 462 7.13 -43.91 -19.65
CA ASN A 462 5.80 -44.50 -19.85
C ASN A 462 4.87 -44.15 -18.66
N GLN A 463 3.57 -44.39 -18.78
CA GLN A 463 2.57 -44.01 -17.75
C GLN A 463 2.97 -44.46 -16.34
N THR A 464 3.43 -45.71 -16.17
CA THR A 464 3.87 -46.25 -14.88
C THR A 464 5.10 -45.50 -14.34
N ALA A 465 6.10 -45.25 -15.18
CA ALA A 465 7.29 -44.50 -14.80
C ALA A 465 6.98 -43.04 -14.45
N THR A 466 6.06 -42.40 -15.17
CA THR A 466 5.58 -41.04 -14.89
C THR A 466 4.87 -40.97 -13.55
N VAL A 467 3.99 -41.92 -13.24
CA VAL A 467 3.31 -41.98 -11.93
C VAL A 467 4.32 -42.22 -10.79
N ILE A 468 5.29 -43.13 -10.97
CA ILE A 468 6.35 -43.36 -9.98
C ILE A 468 7.17 -42.08 -9.76
N ALA A 469 7.56 -41.40 -10.84
CA ALA A 469 8.32 -40.16 -10.76
C ALA A 469 7.53 -39.02 -10.06
N LEU A 470 6.21 -38.91 -10.30
CA LEU A 470 5.33 -37.97 -9.59
C LEU A 470 5.24 -38.30 -8.10
N CYS A 471 5.09 -39.59 -7.74
CA CYS A 471 5.10 -40.03 -6.35
C CYS A 471 6.43 -39.71 -5.67
N SER A 472 7.56 -40.06 -6.29
CA SER A 472 8.89 -39.75 -5.77
C SER A 472 9.14 -38.25 -5.66
N MET A 473 8.60 -37.43 -6.56
CA MET A 473 8.71 -35.96 -6.47
C MET A 473 7.91 -35.40 -5.29
N LYS A 474 6.78 -36.01 -4.94
CA LYS A 474 5.95 -35.62 -3.80
C LYS A 474 6.61 -35.94 -2.45
N ASP A 475 7.52 -36.92 -2.41
CA ASP A 475 8.24 -37.29 -1.18
C ASP A 475 9.28 -36.24 -0.77
N PHE A 476 9.61 -35.29 -1.66
CA PHE A 476 10.44 -34.12 -1.33
C PHE A 476 9.63 -33.04 -0.63
N ASN A 477 10.33 -32.19 0.13
CA ASN A 477 9.72 -31.02 0.74
C ASN A 477 9.49 -29.91 -0.30
N LEU A 478 8.36 -30.00 -1.01
CA LEU A 478 7.95 -29.06 -2.04
C LEU A 478 7.64 -27.64 -1.52
N ALA A 479 7.57 -27.44 -0.20
CA ALA A 479 7.49 -26.11 0.39
C ALA A 479 8.84 -25.37 0.42
N GLN A 480 9.96 -26.10 0.29
CA GLN A 480 11.29 -25.49 0.20
C GLN A 480 11.49 -24.80 -1.14
N GLU A 481 12.03 -23.58 -1.07
CA GLU A 481 12.31 -22.76 -2.24
C GLU A 481 13.29 -23.46 -3.21
N THR A 482 14.29 -24.17 -2.71
CA THR A 482 15.24 -24.94 -3.53
C THR A 482 14.58 -26.00 -4.41
N CYS A 483 13.57 -26.71 -3.88
CA CYS A 483 12.79 -27.70 -4.62
C CYS A 483 11.88 -27.02 -5.66
N GLN A 484 11.26 -25.90 -5.29
CA GLN A 484 10.41 -25.09 -6.17
C GLN A 484 11.21 -24.50 -7.35
N LEU A 485 12.42 -23.99 -7.07
CA LEU A 485 13.38 -23.51 -8.06
C LEU A 485 13.80 -24.64 -9.02
N ALA A 486 14.11 -25.83 -8.50
CA ALA A 486 14.45 -26.99 -9.33
C ALA A 486 13.33 -27.37 -10.32
N ILE A 487 12.08 -27.38 -9.86
CA ILE A 487 10.92 -27.66 -10.72
C ILE A 487 10.75 -26.56 -11.77
N ARG A 488 10.95 -25.29 -11.40
CA ARG A 488 10.81 -24.15 -12.32
C ARG A 488 11.92 -24.14 -13.39
N ASP A 489 13.18 -24.17 -12.97
CA ASP A 489 14.34 -23.93 -13.84
C ASP A 489 14.54 -25.04 -14.89
N VAL A 490 14.10 -26.27 -14.58
CA VAL A 490 14.22 -27.43 -15.48
C VAL A 490 13.01 -27.51 -16.45
N GLY A 491 12.09 -26.54 -16.39
CA GLY A 491 10.84 -26.54 -17.14
C GLY A 491 9.87 -27.62 -16.65
N GLY A 492 9.93 -27.99 -15.37
CA GLY A 492 9.04 -28.98 -14.75
C GLY A 492 7.61 -28.47 -14.62
N LEU A 493 7.39 -27.17 -14.43
CA LEU A 493 6.04 -26.57 -14.42
C LEU A 493 5.28 -26.82 -15.72
N GLU A 494 5.93 -26.63 -16.88
CA GLU A 494 5.35 -26.89 -18.19
C GLU A 494 4.98 -28.38 -18.33
N VAL A 495 5.87 -29.29 -17.91
CA VAL A 495 5.60 -30.74 -17.93
C VAL A 495 4.41 -31.10 -17.05
N LEU A 496 4.36 -30.58 -15.83
CA LEU A 496 3.25 -30.81 -14.91
C LEU A 496 1.93 -30.33 -15.51
N ILE A 497 1.91 -29.14 -16.11
CA ILE A 497 0.72 -28.59 -16.78
C ILE A 497 0.32 -29.47 -17.99
N ASN A 498 1.28 -29.90 -18.82
CA ASN A 498 1.01 -30.78 -19.96
C ASN A 498 0.45 -32.14 -19.51
N LEU A 499 0.91 -32.67 -18.37
CA LEU A 499 0.37 -33.91 -17.80
C LEU A 499 -1.12 -33.80 -17.40
N LEU A 500 -1.61 -32.58 -17.13
CA LEU A 500 -3.03 -32.35 -16.84
C LEU A 500 -3.95 -32.57 -18.05
N ASP A 501 -3.40 -32.44 -19.27
CA ASP A 501 -4.13 -32.59 -20.53
C ASP A 501 -4.13 -34.04 -21.06
N THR A 502 -3.45 -34.97 -20.37
CA THR A 502 -3.43 -36.39 -20.74
C THR A 502 -4.77 -37.10 -20.47
N ASP A 503 -5.00 -38.32 -20.94
CA ASP A 503 -6.21 -39.08 -20.56
C ASP A 503 -6.04 -39.87 -19.24
N GLU A 504 -4.81 -39.98 -18.73
CA GLU A 504 -4.49 -40.82 -17.57
C GLU A 504 -4.79 -40.11 -16.25
N VAL A 505 -5.83 -40.57 -15.57
CA VAL A 505 -6.33 -39.98 -14.30
C VAL A 505 -5.24 -39.96 -13.22
N LYS A 506 -4.41 -41.00 -13.13
CA LYS A 506 -3.33 -41.06 -12.11
C LYS A 506 -2.25 -40.00 -12.35
N CYS A 507 -1.92 -39.72 -13.61
CA CYS A 507 -0.98 -38.66 -13.97
C CYS A 507 -1.53 -37.27 -13.62
N LYS A 508 -2.82 -37.01 -13.93
CA LYS A 508 -3.49 -35.76 -13.53
C LYS A 508 -3.49 -35.56 -12.03
N ILE A 509 -3.85 -36.60 -11.26
CA ILE A 509 -3.87 -36.53 -9.79
C ILE A 509 -2.46 -36.25 -9.25
N GLY A 510 -1.45 -36.95 -9.73
CA GLY A 510 -0.06 -36.75 -9.29
C GLY A 510 0.44 -35.35 -9.60
N SER A 511 0.17 -34.85 -10.81
CA SER A 511 0.55 -33.50 -11.22
C SER A 511 -0.17 -32.41 -10.41
N LEU A 512 -1.49 -32.49 -10.24
CA LEU A 512 -2.25 -31.52 -9.44
C LEU A 512 -1.81 -31.51 -7.97
N LYS A 513 -1.46 -32.66 -7.38
CA LYS A 513 -0.94 -32.70 -6.00
C LYS A 513 0.34 -31.90 -5.86
N ILE A 514 1.26 -32.00 -6.82
CA ILE A 514 2.52 -31.24 -6.82
C ILE A 514 2.22 -29.76 -7.05
N LEU A 515 1.43 -29.44 -8.09
CA LEU A 515 1.04 -28.06 -8.43
C LEU A 515 0.35 -27.35 -7.26
N LYS A 516 -0.53 -28.04 -6.54
CA LYS A 516 -1.18 -27.51 -5.33
C LYS A 516 -0.18 -27.06 -4.28
N GLU A 517 0.78 -27.92 -3.92
CA GLU A 517 1.79 -27.61 -2.89
C GLU A 517 2.65 -26.40 -3.29
N ILE A 518 3.16 -26.38 -4.52
CA ILE A 518 4.07 -25.33 -4.99
C ILE A 518 3.36 -24.01 -5.36
N SER A 519 2.04 -24.03 -5.60
CA SER A 519 1.25 -22.85 -5.96
C SER A 519 1.07 -21.83 -4.82
N HIS A 520 1.51 -22.12 -3.60
CA HIS A 520 1.57 -21.13 -2.52
C HIS A 520 2.63 -20.05 -2.81
N ASN A 521 3.63 -20.33 -3.65
CA ASN A 521 4.65 -19.36 -4.07
C ASN A 521 4.10 -18.37 -5.12
N PRO A 522 4.16 -17.04 -4.89
CA PRO A 522 3.68 -16.03 -5.83
C PRO A 522 4.23 -16.14 -7.26
N GLN A 523 5.52 -16.42 -7.40
CA GLN A 523 6.16 -16.51 -8.71
C GLN A 523 5.69 -17.73 -9.50
N ILE A 524 5.47 -18.85 -8.81
CA ILE A 524 4.91 -20.06 -9.44
C ILE A 524 3.46 -19.82 -9.89
N ARG A 525 2.65 -19.09 -9.10
CA ARG A 525 1.29 -18.73 -9.53
C ARG A 525 1.29 -17.98 -10.86
N ARG A 526 2.17 -16.98 -10.99
CA ARG A 526 2.32 -16.20 -12.24
C ARG A 526 2.71 -17.11 -13.40
N ASN A 527 3.74 -17.94 -13.22
CA ASN A 527 4.18 -18.88 -14.25
C ASN A 527 3.09 -19.89 -14.66
N ILE A 528 2.28 -20.40 -13.73
CA ILE A 528 1.15 -21.30 -14.05
C ILE A 528 0.14 -20.57 -14.95
N VAL A 529 -0.12 -19.28 -14.71
CA VAL A 529 -1.01 -18.48 -15.56
C VAL A 529 -0.38 -18.21 -16.92
N ASP A 530 0.90 -17.88 -16.99
CA ASP A 530 1.62 -17.62 -18.24
C ASP A 530 1.71 -18.86 -19.14
N LEU A 531 1.85 -20.03 -18.54
CA LEU A 531 1.85 -21.33 -19.24
C LEU A 531 0.44 -21.84 -19.60
N GLY A 532 -0.62 -21.07 -19.31
CA GLY A 532 -2.00 -21.47 -19.64
C GLY A 532 -2.56 -22.61 -18.78
N GLY A 533 -2.05 -22.81 -17.56
CA GLY A 533 -2.49 -23.90 -16.69
C GLY A 533 -3.92 -23.74 -16.16
N LEU A 534 -4.40 -22.50 -15.95
CA LEU A 534 -5.76 -22.24 -15.44
C LEU A 534 -6.88 -22.76 -16.36
N PRO A 535 -6.89 -22.51 -17.69
CA PRO A 535 -7.90 -23.10 -18.57
C PRO A 535 -7.98 -24.63 -18.47
N ILE A 536 -6.84 -25.32 -18.38
CA ILE A 536 -6.80 -26.78 -18.26
C ILE A 536 -7.40 -27.23 -16.92
N MET A 537 -7.05 -26.57 -15.81
CA MET A 537 -7.64 -26.85 -14.50
C MET A 537 -9.14 -26.60 -14.47
N VAL A 538 -9.63 -25.55 -15.14
CA VAL A 538 -11.06 -25.25 -15.28
C VAL A 538 -11.79 -26.32 -16.09
N ASN A 539 -11.15 -26.93 -17.08
CA ASN A 539 -11.72 -28.08 -17.81
C ASN A 539 -11.77 -29.34 -16.95
N ILE A 540 -10.79 -29.56 -16.07
CA ILE A 540 -10.78 -30.70 -15.14
C ILE A 540 -11.94 -30.65 -14.14
N LEU A 541 -12.50 -29.47 -13.85
CA LEU A 541 -13.69 -29.35 -12.98
C LEU A 541 -14.92 -30.09 -13.53
N ASP A 542 -15.00 -30.40 -14.82
CA ASP A 542 -16.08 -31.19 -15.40
C ASP A 542 -15.85 -32.71 -15.30
N SER A 543 -14.71 -33.14 -14.75
CA SER A 543 -14.35 -34.55 -14.64
C SER A 543 -15.34 -35.35 -13.78
N PRO A 544 -15.63 -36.62 -14.12
CA PRO A 544 -16.44 -37.49 -13.24
C PRO A 544 -15.71 -37.85 -11.94
N HIS A 545 -14.38 -37.67 -11.87
CA HIS A 545 -13.58 -38.03 -10.70
C HIS A 545 -13.57 -36.92 -9.66
N LYS A 546 -14.22 -37.17 -8.51
CA LYS A 546 -14.27 -36.24 -7.36
C LYS A 546 -12.88 -35.76 -6.90
N SER A 547 -11.89 -36.66 -6.88
CA SER A 547 -10.51 -36.31 -6.49
C SER A 547 -9.85 -35.30 -7.42
N LEU A 548 -10.13 -35.36 -8.72
CA LEU A 548 -9.63 -34.39 -9.70
C LEU A 548 -10.31 -33.04 -9.52
N LYS A 549 -11.62 -33.03 -9.28
CA LYS A 549 -12.39 -31.81 -8.98
C LYS A 549 -11.83 -31.08 -7.75
N CYS A 550 -11.64 -31.80 -6.64
CA CYS A 550 -11.06 -31.24 -5.41
C CYS A 550 -9.68 -30.62 -5.66
N LEU A 551 -8.75 -31.40 -6.24
CA LEU A 551 -7.38 -30.94 -6.46
C LEU A 551 -7.29 -29.78 -7.44
N ALA A 552 -8.11 -29.78 -8.50
CA ALA A 552 -8.17 -28.68 -9.46
C ALA A 552 -8.72 -27.42 -8.79
N ALA A 553 -9.81 -27.53 -8.02
CA ALA A 553 -10.39 -26.40 -7.28
C ALA A 553 -9.41 -25.83 -6.22
N GLU A 554 -8.73 -26.68 -5.43
CA GLU A 554 -7.70 -26.23 -4.47
C GLU A 554 -6.54 -25.52 -5.16
N THR A 555 -6.06 -26.05 -6.28
CA THR A 555 -4.98 -25.43 -7.05
C THR A 555 -5.43 -24.09 -7.64
N ILE A 556 -6.67 -24.00 -8.16
CA ILE A 556 -7.26 -22.75 -8.62
C ILE A 556 -7.36 -21.75 -7.48
N ALA A 557 -7.81 -22.16 -6.28
CA ALA A 557 -7.88 -21.29 -5.11
C ALA A 557 -6.52 -20.67 -4.77
N ASN A 558 -5.47 -21.48 -4.78
CA ASN A 558 -4.12 -21.01 -4.54
C ASN A 558 -3.62 -20.04 -5.63
N VAL A 559 -3.87 -20.34 -6.91
CA VAL A 559 -3.42 -19.52 -8.04
C VAL A 559 -4.22 -18.21 -8.17
N ALA A 560 -5.51 -18.20 -7.83
CA ALA A 560 -6.45 -17.08 -7.99
C ALA A 560 -6.28 -15.93 -6.97
N LYS A 561 -5.07 -15.73 -6.43
CA LYS A 561 -4.79 -14.68 -5.43
C LYS A 561 -4.52 -13.28 -6.02
N PHE A 562 -4.32 -13.17 -7.34
CA PHE A 562 -4.05 -11.88 -8.03
C PHE A 562 -5.00 -11.64 -9.22
N LYS A 563 -5.13 -10.38 -9.66
CA LYS A 563 -6.15 -9.91 -10.63
C LYS A 563 -6.14 -10.69 -11.95
N ARG A 564 -4.98 -10.92 -12.56
CA ARG A 564 -4.86 -11.63 -13.85
C ARG A 564 -5.30 -13.10 -13.75
N ALA A 565 -4.96 -13.81 -12.67
CA ALA A 565 -5.45 -15.17 -12.43
C ALA A 565 -6.98 -15.22 -12.26
N ARG A 566 -7.54 -14.33 -11.42
CA ARG A 566 -9.00 -14.21 -11.22
C ARG A 566 -9.74 -13.96 -12.53
N ARG A 567 -9.19 -13.10 -13.40
CA ARG A 567 -9.73 -12.81 -14.73
C ARG A 567 -9.70 -14.05 -15.63
N ALA A 568 -8.60 -14.79 -15.65
CA ALA A 568 -8.47 -16.00 -16.45
C ALA A 568 -9.49 -17.07 -16.06
N VAL A 569 -9.67 -17.34 -14.76
CA VAL A 569 -10.70 -18.27 -14.27
C VAL A 569 -12.09 -17.88 -14.78
N ARG A 570 -12.44 -16.59 -14.73
CA ARG A 570 -13.72 -16.08 -15.23
C ARG A 570 -13.88 -16.25 -16.74
N HIS A 571 -12.87 -15.88 -17.53
CA HIS A 571 -12.94 -15.93 -19.01
C HIS A 571 -13.11 -17.36 -19.54
N HIS A 572 -12.58 -18.35 -18.84
CA HIS A 572 -12.74 -19.76 -19.19
C HIS A 572 -14.00 -20.41 -18.59
N GLY A 573 -14.94 -19.63 -18.06
CA GLY A 573 -16.19 -20.16 -17.48
C GLY A 573 -16.02 -20.87 -16.15
N GLY A 574 -14.87 -20.70 -15.47
CA GLY A 574 -14.54 -21.40 -14.23
C GLY A 574 -15.49 -21.05 -13.08
N ILE A 575 -16.01 -19.83 -13.01
CA ILE A 575 -16.94 -19.42 -11.95
C ILE A 575 -18.22 -20.26 -11.96
N THR A 576 -18.83 -20.43 -13.13
CA THR A 576 -20.05 -21.25 -13.27
C THR A 576 -19.80 -22.70 -12.88
N LYS A 577 -18.66 -23.27 -13.29
CA LYS A 577 -18.28 -24.64 -12.93
C LYS A 577 -18.01 -24.80 -11.43
N LEU A 578 -17.33 -23.83 -10.82
CA LEU A 578 -17.07 -23.82 -9.38
C LEU A 578 -18.37 -23.68 -8.56
N VAL A 579 -19.32 -22.86 -9.02
CA VAL A 579 -20.66 -22.77 -8.42
C VAL A 579 -21.41 -24.09 -8.53
N ALA A 580 -21.31 -24.79 -9.66
CA ALA A 580 -21.91 -26.12 -9.83
C ALA A 580 -21.34 -27.17 -8.86
N LEU A 581 -20.08 -27.04 -8.42
CA LEU A 581 -19.50 -27.92 -7.40
C LEU A 581 -20.13 -27.75 -6.00
N LEU A 582 -20.84 -26.65 -5.75
CA LEU A 582 -21.55 -26.42 -4.48
C LEU A 582 -22.89 -27.19 -4.40
N ASP A 583 -23.39 -27.72 -5.52
CA ASP A 583 -24.67 -28.43 -5.55
C ASP A 583 -24.53 -29.91 -5.16
N CYS A 584 -24.44 -30.19 -3.85
CA CYS A 584 -24.36 -31.56 -3.32
C CYS A 584 -25.71 -32.34 -3.38
N ALA A 585 -26.81 -31.75 -3.84
CA ALA A 585 -28.15 -32.23 -3.53
C ALA A 585 -28.81 -33.16 -4.57
N GLN A 586 -28.17 -33.49 -5.69
CA GLN A 586 -28.85 -34.29 -6.74
C GLN A 586 -29.03 -35.78 -6.41
N ASN A 587 -28.49 -36.31 -5.31
CA ASN A 587 -28.52 -37.75 -5.02
C ASN A 587 -29.25 -38.16 -3.72
N ALA A 588 -29.95 -37.24 -3.03
CA ALA A 588 -30.56 -37.51 -1.73
C ALA A 588 -32.02 -38.05 -1.78
N THR A 589 -32.39 -38.78 -2.85
CA THR A 589 -33.74 -39.38 -3.00
C THR A 589 -33.85 -40.86 -2.62
N GLU A 590 -32.82 -41.48 -2.02
CA GLU A 590 -32.96 -42.83 -1.46
C GLU A 590 -32.51 -42.92 0.01
N PRO A 591 -33.23 -43.68 0.87
CA PRO A 591 -33.00 -43.68 2.30
C PRO A 591 -31.78 -44.53 2.70
N VAL A 592 -30.96 -43.94 3.58
CA VAL A 592 -30.23 -44.59 4.69
C VAL A 592 -29.47 -45.89 4.33
N GLN A 593 -28.29 -45.76 3.73
CA GLN A 593 -27.10 -46.61 3.98
C GLN A 593 -25.87 -46.17 3.14
N SER A 594 -25.17 -45.10 3.55
CA SER A 594 -23.71 -44.99 3.27
C SER A 594 -23.05 -43.75 3.86
N SER A 595 -22.33 -43.90 4.98
CA SER A 595 -21.61 -42.81 5.65
C SER A 595 -20.33 -42.33 4.93
N LEU A 596 -19.88 -43.02 3.88
CA LEU A 596 -18.61 -42.73 3.17
C LEU A 596 -18.77 -41.98 1.84
N TYR A 597 -19.99 -41.93 1.29
CA TYR A 597 -20.26 -41.21 0.04
C TYR A 597 -20.57 -39.73 0.28
N ASP A 598 -21.11 -39.40 1.46
CA ASP A 598 -21.46 -38.05 1.89
C ASP A 598 -20.20 -37.18 2.11
N GLU A 599 -19.17 -37.72 2.79
CA GLU A 599 -17.92 -36.97 3.09
C GLU A 599 -17.17 -36.49 1.85
N ARG A 600 -17.17 -37.26 0.75
CA ARG A 600 -16.45 -36.87 -0.48
C ARG A 600 -17.19 -35.82 -1.29
N ASP A 601 -18.52 -35.78 -1.24
CA ASP A 601 -19.29 -34.73 -1.90
C ASP A 601 -19.21 -33.41 -1.12
N VAL A 602 -19.19 -33.50 0.22
CA VAL A 602 -18.86 -32.37 1.09
C VAL A 602 -17.45 -31.85 0.77
N GLU A 603 -16.46 -32.72 0.61
CA GLU A 603 -15.10 -32.27 0.29
C GLU A 603 -15.00 -31.56 -1.08
N VAL A 604 -15.72 -32.04 -2.11
CA VAL A 604 -15.77 -31.36 -3.42
C VAL A 604 -16.36 -29.96 -3.29
N ALA A 605 -17.48 -29.82 -2.58
CA ALA A 605 -18.08 -28.51 -2.35
C ALA A 605 -17.19 -27.59 -1.51
N ARG A 606 -16.42 -28.14 -0.54
CA ARG A 606 -15.46 -27.38 0.26
C ARG A 606 -14.37 -26.78 -0.62
N CYS A 607 -13.75 -27.60 -1.48
CA CYS A 607 -12.74 -27.14 -2.42
C CYS A 607 -13.31 -26.12 -3.42
N GLY A 608 -14.54 -26.35 -3.91
CA GLY A 608 -15.26 -25.42 -4.77
C GLY A 608 -15.48 -24.06 -4.10
N ALA A 609 -15.98 -24.05 -2.87
CA ALA A 609 -16.16 -22.83 -2.07
C ALA A 609 -14.83 -22.11 -1.81
N GLN A 610 -13.75 -22.84 -1.53
CA GLN A 610 -12.42 -22.26 -1.30
C GLN A 610 -11.89 -21.55 -2.56
N ALA A 611 -12.11 -22.14 -3.74
CA ALA A 611 -11.76 -21.52 -5.02
C ALA A 611 -12.62 -20.29 -5.31
N LEU A 612 -13.92 -20.35 -5.02
CA LEU A 612 -14.84 -19.22 -5.17
C LEU A 612 -14.46 -18.06 -4.26
N TRP A 613 -14.08 -18.31 -3.01
CA TRP A 613 -13.63 -17.28 -2.09
C TRP A 613 -12.41 -16.53 -2.64
N SER A 614 -11.42 -17.25 -3.16
CA SER A 614 -10.24 -16.61 -3.78
C SER A 614 -10.63 -15.80 -5.02
N CYS A 615 -11.61 -16.28 -5.79
CA CYS A 615 -12.13 -15.59 -6.96
C CYS A 615 -13.00 -14.37 -6.62
N SER A 616 -13.74 -14.37 -5.51
CA SER A 616 -14.73 -13.36 -5.15
C SER A 616 -14.12 -12.02 -4.73
N LYS A 617 -12.81 -11.95 -4.50
CA LYS A 617 -12.08 -10.69 -4.29
C LYS A 617 -12.22 -9.70 -5.47
N SER A 618 -12.54 -10.16 -6.68
CA SER A 618 -12.75 -9.28 -7.86
C SER A 618 -14.22 -8.97 -8.08
N TYR A 619 -14.55 -7.68 -8.28
CA TYR A 619 -15.92 -7.21 -8.58
C TYR A 619 -16.63 -8.01 -9.67
N ALA A 620 -16.00 -8.16 -10.83
CA ALA A 620 -16.60 -8.88 -11.97
C ALA A 620 -16.74 -10.40 -11.73
N ASN A 621 -15.96 -10.97 -10.80
CA ASN A 621 -16.16 -12.36 -10.37
C ASN A 621 -17.34 -12.49 -9.40
N LYS A 622 -17.53 -11.54 -8.48
CA LYS A 622 -18.74 -11.48 -7.64
C LYS A 622 -19.96 -11.55 -8.57
N GLU A 623 -20.00 -10.71 -9.62
CA GLU A 623 -21.09 -10.67 -10.61
C GLU A 623 -21.31 -11.97 -11.35
N ALA A 624 -20.24 -12.67 -11.71
CA ALA A 624 -20.35 -14.01 -12.27
C ALA A 624 -20.92 -15.03 -11.26
N ILE A 625 -20.54 -14.96 -9.97
CA ILE A 625 -21.05 -15.85 -8.91
C ILE A 625 -22.56 -15.65 -8.71
N ARG A 626 -23.02 -14.40 -8.68
CA ARG A 626 -24.44 -14.07 -8.54
C ARG A 626 -25.26 -14.56 -9.73
N LYS A 627 -24.81 -14.28 -10.95
CA LYS A 627 -25.48 -14.73 -12.18
C LYS A 627 -25.53 -16.26 -12.29
N ALA A 628 -24.53 -16.95 -11.76
CA ALA A 628 -24.48 -18.41 -11.71
C ALA A 628 -25.36 -19.03 -10.61
N GLY A 629 -26.04 -18.23 -9.77
CA GLY A 629 -26.87 -18.74 -8.68
C GLY A 629 -26.07 -19.25 -7.47
N GLY A 630 -24.88 -18.68 -7.22
CA GLY A 630 -24.03 -19.12 -6.11
C GLY A 630 -24.59 -18.82 -4.72
N ILE A 631 -25.31 -17.71 -4.54
CA ILE A 631 -25.79 -17.26 -3.21
C ILE A 631 -26.77 -18.26 -2.57
N PRO A 632 -27.84 -18.74 -3.25
CA PRO A 632 -28.73 -19.77 -2.69
C PRO A 632 -28.00 -21.06 -2.31
N LEU A 633 -26.99 -21.47 -3.10
CA LEU A 633 -26.20 -22.67 -2.82
C LEU A 633 -25.31 -22.48 -1.58
N LEU A 634 -24.65 -21.32 -1.46
CA LEU A 634 -23.88 -20.95 -0.26
C LEU A 634 -24.78 -20.88 0.98
N ALA A 635 -25.98 -20.28 0.86
CA ALA A 635 -26.97 -20.21 1.93
C ALA A 635 -27.40 -21.61 2.42
N ARG A 636 -27.53 -22.57 1.51
CA ARG A 636 -27.83 -23.97 1.85
C ARG A 636 -26.66 -24.65 2.55
N LEU A 637 -25.43 -24.44 2.09
CA LEU A 637 -24.22 -25.00 2.70
C LEU A 637 -23.97 -24.46 4.12
N LEU A 638 -24.40 -23.22 4.43
CA LEU A 638 -24.34 -22.67 5.78
C LEU A 638 -25.17 -23.43 6.82
N LYS A 639 -26.12 -24.27 6.39
CA LYS A 639 -26.94 -25.10 7.29
C LYS A 639 -26.23 -26.40 7.70
N THR A 640 -25.08 -26.71 7.10
CA THR A 640 -24.31 -27.91 7.44
C THR A 640 -23.56 -27.73 8.77
N SER A 641 -23.26 -28.83 9.45
CA SER A 641 -22.52 -28.83 10.73
C SER A 641 -20.99 -28.88 10.57
N HIS A 642 -20.48 -28.92 9.34
CA HIS A 642 -19.05 -29.08 9.07
C HIS A 642 -18.31 -27.74 9.08
N GLU A 643 -17.62 -27.40 10.16
CA GLU A 643 -16.92 -26.12 10.31
C GLU A 643 -15.90 -25.82 9.18
N ASN A 644 -15.17 -26.83 8.72
CA ASN A 644 -14.19 -26.70 7.62
C ASN A 644 -14.83 -26.29 6.29
N MET A 645 -16.12 -26.57 6.09
CA MET A 645 -16.92 -26.09 4.95
C MET A 645 -17.40 -24.66 5.18
N LEU A 646 -17.81 -24.34 6.39
CA LEU A 646 -18.40 -23.04 6.72
C LEU A 646 -17.40 -21.91 6.51
N ILE A 647 -16.12 -22.10 6.82
CA ILE A 647 -15.08 -21.08 6.65
C ILE A 647 -15.03 -20.52 5.21
N PRO A 648 -14.78 -21.34 4.16
CA PRO A 648 -14.73 -20.82 2.78
C PRO A 648 -16.09 -20.33 2.28
N VAL A 649 -17.21 -20.88 2.76
CA VAL A 649 -18.56 -20.42 2.42
C VAL A 649 -18.81 -19.01 2.96
N VAL A 650 -18.56 -18.78 4.25
CA VAL A 650 -18.69 -17.46 4.89
C VAL A 650 -17.68 -16.48 4.31
N GLY A 651 -16.43 -16.91 4.06
CA GLY A 651 -15.42 -16.10 3.40
C GLY A 651 -15.86 -15.61 2.01
N THR A 652 -16.49 -16.48 1.21
CA THR A 652 -17.07 -16.07 -0.08
C THR A 652 -18.20 -15.06 0.10
N LEU A 653 -19.09 -15.29 1.07
CA LEU A 653 -20.22 -14.40 1.36
C LEU A 653 -19.77 -13.03 1.87
N GLN A 654 -18.74 -12.99 2.70
CA GLN A 654 -18.05 -11.78 3.16
C GLN A 654 -17.58 -10.98 1.94
N GLU A 655 -16.69 -11.53 1.11
CA GLU A 655 -16.18 -10.79 -0.07
C GLU A 655 -17.31 -10.27 -0.98
N CYS A 656 -18.40 -11.03 -1.12
CA CYS A 656 -19.58 -10.61 -1.86
C CYS A 656 -20.38 -9.49 -1.18
N ALA A 657 -20.49 -9.48 0.15
CA ALA A 657 -21.28 -8.53 0.94
C ALA A 657 -20.80 -7.07 0.85
N SER A 658 -19.57 -6.84 0.37
CA SER A 658 -19.07 -5.50 0.06
C SER A 658 -19.88 -4.76 -1.01
N GLU A 659 -20.72 -5.46 -1.78
CA GLU A 659 -21.55 -4.90 -2.85
C GLU A 659 -23.05 -4.87 -2.46
N GLU A 660 -23.75 -3.76 -2.73
CA GLU A 660 -25.15 -3.55 -2.35
C GLU A 660 -26.10 -4.63 -2.91
N ASN A 661 -25.97 -4.97 -4.20
CA ASN A 661 -26.79 -6.00 -4.85
C ASN A 661 -26.68 -7.39 -4.19
N TYR A 662 -25.54 -7.67 -3.55
CA TYR A 662 -25.28 -8.95 -2.88
C TYR A 662 -25.86 -8.94 -1.49
N ARG A 663 -25.76 -7.81 -0.78
CA ARG A 663 -26.45 -7.64 0.51
C ARG A 663 -27.94 -7.89 0.37
N ALA A 664 -28.57 -7.40 -0.70
CA ALA A 664 -29.98 -7.68 -1.00
C ALA A 664 -30.27 -9.19 -1.14
N ALA A 665 -29.43 -9.94 -1.86
CA ALA A 665 -29.58 -11.39 -2.03
C ALA A 665 -29.29 -12.17 -0.74
N ILE A 666 -28.28 -11.77 0.03
CA ILE A 666 -27.95 -12.36 1.35
C ILE A 666 -29.13 -12.21 2.31
N LYS A 667 -29.80 -11.05 2.29
CA LYS A 667 -31.02 -10.80 3.06
C LYS A 667 -32.17 -11.72 2.62
N ALA A 668 -32.43 -11.82 1.32
CA ALA A 668 -33.51 -12.65 0.78
C ALA A 668 -33.37 -14.14 1.18
N GLU A 669 -32.15 -14.65 1.22
CA GLU A 669 -31.83 -16.04 1.56
C GLU A 669 -31.73 -16.32 3.08
N ARG A 670 -32.08 -15.35 3.94
CA ARG A 670 -32.02 -15.45 5.42
C ARG A 670 -30.64 -15.88 5.96
N ILE A 671 -29.58 -15.49 5.28
CA ILE A 671 -28.20 -15.88 5.62
C ILE A 671 -27.77 -15.28 6.97
N ILE A 672 -28.25 -14.09 7.32
CA ILE A 672 -27.90 -13.37 8.56
C ILE A 672 -28.18 -14.21 9.80
N GLU A 673 -29.28 -14.99 9.83
CA GLU A 673 -29.60 -15.89 10.94
C GLU A 673 -28.51 -16.95 11.17
N ASN A 674 -27.98 -17.53 10.09
CA ASN A 674 -26.94 -18.55 10.16
C ASN A 674 -25.58 -17.95 10.55
N LEU A 675 -25.26 -16.75 10.05
CA LEU A 675 -24.05 -16.04 10.47
C LEU A 675 -24.07 -15.74 11.98
N VAL A 676 -25.21 -15.29 12.50
CA VAL A 676 -25.39 -15.03 13.93
C VAL A 676 -25.27 -16.31 14.77
N LYS A 677 -25.84 -17.43 14.30
CA LYS A 677 -25.70 -18.73 14.98
C LYS A 677 -24.23 -19.17 15.06
N ASN A 678 -23.49 -19.03 13.96
CA ASN A 678 -22.09 -19.43 13.86
C ASN A 678 -21.13 -18.53 14.65
N LEU A 679 -21.53 -17.33 15.11
CA LEU A 679 -20.73 -16.54 16.05
C LEU A 679 -20.49 -17.26 17.40
N ASN A 680 -21.33 -18.22 17.77
CA ASN A 680 -21.17 -19.01 18.99
C ASN A 680 -20.34 -20.28 18.78
N SER A 681 -19.74 -20.51 17.61
CA SER A 681 -18.85 -21.66 17.38
C SER A 681 -17.60 -21.58 18.24
N GLU A 682 -16.96 -22.72 18.53
CA GLU A 682 -15.66 -22.74 19.23
C GLU A 682 -14.49 -22.33 18.31
N ASN A 683 -14.71 -22.36 17.00
CA ASN A 683 -13.70 -22.07 15.98
C ASN A 683 -13.49 -20.56 15.78
N GLU A 684 -12.32 -20.06 16.15
CA GLU A 684 -11.99 -18.63 16.05
C GLU A 684 -11.99 -18.07 14.63
N GLN A 685 -11.56 -18.87 13.63
CA GLN A 685 -11.56 -18.43 12.23
C GLN A 685 -12.98 -18.28 11.69
N LEU A 686 -13.87 -19.19 12.07
CA LEU A 686 -15.28 -19.08 11.68
C LEU A 686 -15.93 -17.85 12.33
N GLN A 687 -15.67 -17.59 13.61
CA GLN A 687 -16.12 -16.38 14.30
C GLN A 687 -15.64 -15.10 13.60
N GLU A 688 -14.36 -15.04 13.22
CA GLU A 688 -13.76 -13.91 12.49
C GLU A 688 -14.50 -13.65 11.18
N HIS A 689 -14.68 -14.66 10.33
CA HIS A 689 -15.37 -14.51 9.05
C HIS A 689 -16.85 -14.18 9.20
N CYS A 690 -17.55 -14.76 10.19
CA CYS A 690 -18.94 -14.42 10.46
C CYS A 690 -19.09 -12.96 10.92
N ALA A 691 -18.22 -12.49 11.81
CA ALA A 691 -18.21 -11.10 12.25
C ALA A 691 -17.90 -10.15 11.09
N MET A 692 -16.92 -10.47 10.25
CA MET A 692 -16.56 -9.65 9.09
C MET A 692 -17.67 -9.61 8.02
N ALA A 693 -18.36 -10.72 7.78
CA ALA A 693 -19.54 -10.75 6.91
C ALA A 693 -20.68 -9.86 7.46
N ILE A 694 -20.90 -9.89 8.79
CA ILE A 694 -21.88 -9.01 9.45
C ILE A 694 -21.45 -7.54 9.33
N TYR A 695 -20.17 -7.23 9.55
CA TYR A 695 -19.62 -5.88 9.37
C TYR A 695 -19.94 -5.31 7.99
N GLN A 696 -19.71 -6.08 6.92
CA GLN A 696 -19.98 -5.63 5.55
C GLN A 696 -21.48 -5.56 5.24
N CYS A 697 -22.29 -6.48 5.76
CA CYS A 697 -23.75 -6.45 5.53
C CYS A 697 -24.47 -5.35 6.33
N ALA A 698 -23.93 -4.93 7.48
CA ALA A 698 -24.55 -3.99 8.43
C ALA A 698 -24.51 -2.53 7.96
N GLU A 699 -24.03 -2.25 6.75
CA GLU A 699 -24.26 -0.96 6.06
C GLU A 699 -25.76 -0.70 5.87
N ASP A 700 -26.54 -1.75 5.60
CA ASP A 700 -27.99 -1.69 5.43
C ASP A 700 -28.70 -1.66 6.79
N GLU A 701 -29.71 -0.78 6.92
CA GLU A 701 -30.53 -0.67 8.14
C GLU A 701 -31.24 -1.96 8.52
N GLU A 702 -31.87 -2.61 7.55
CA GLU A 702 -32.56 -3.89 7.77
C GLU A 702 -31.64 -4.99 8.29
N THR A 703 -30.37 -5.03 7.84
CA THR A 703 -29.41 -6.02 8.33
C THR A 703 -29.13 -5.80 9.82
N ARG A 704 -28.97 -4.54 10.24
CA ARG A 704 -28.74 -4.19 11.65
C ARG A 704 -29.91 -4.67 12.52
N ASP A 705 -31.13 -4.55 12.02
CA ASP A 705 -32.32 -5.08 12.69
C ASP A 705 -32.36 -6.61 12.72
N LEU A 706 -32.05 -7.28 11.61
CA LEU A 706 -32.00 -8.74 11.55
C LEU A 706 -30.97 -9.31 12.53
N VAL A 707 -29.77 -8.71 12.61
CA VAL A 707 -28.73 -9.13 13.58
C VAL A 707 -29.25 -9.02 15.01
N ARG A 708 -29.98 -7.95 15.34
CA ARG A 708 -30.64 -7.78 16.64
C ARG A 708 -31.75 -8.79 16.88
N LEU A 709 -32.65 -8.98 15.93
CA LEU A 709 -33.80 -9.89 16.03
C LEU A 709 -33.37 -11.35 16.20
N HIS A 710 -32.28 -11.75 15.55
CA HIS A 710 -31.69 -13.09 15.70
C HIS A 710 -30.77 -13.23 16.91
N GLY A 711 -30.61 -12.18 17.74
CA GLY A 711 -29.85 -12.24 18.99
C GLY A 711 -28.33 -12.15 18.82
N GLY A 712 -27.81 -11.66 17.69
CA GLY A 712 -26.38 -11.62 17.39
C GLY A 712 -25.57 -10.58 18.14
N LEU A 713 -26.21 -9.55 18.71
CA LEU A 713 -25.53 -8.50 19.45
C LEU A 713 -24.85 -9.02 20.74
N LYS A 714 -25.45 -10.00 21.42
CA LYS A 714 -24.90 -10.58 22.66
C LYS A 714 -23.63 -11.43 22.38
N PRO A 715 -23.61 -12.35 21.39
CA PRO A 715 -22.38 -13.01 20.95
C PRO A 715 -21.28 -12.02 20.59
N LEU A 716 -21.57 -10.98 19.80
CA LEU A 716 -20.58 -9.96 19.44
C LEU A 716 -19.99 -9.27 20.68
N ALA A 717 -20.83 -8.86 21.64
CA ALA A 717 -20.38 -8.26 22.89
C ALA A 717 -19.52 -9.24 23.72
N SER A 718 -19.86 -10.53 23.75
CA SER A 718 -19.10 -11.53 24.49
C SER A 718 -17.71 -11.80 23.90
N LEU A 719 -17.58 -11.75 22.57
CA LEU A 719 -16.32 -11.99 21.86
C LEU A 719 -15.29 -10.86 22.07
N LEU A 720 -15.72 -9.67 22.49
CA LEU A 720 -14.81 -8.58 22.84
C LEU A 720 -13.87 -8.91 24.02
N ASN A 721 -14.26 -9.86 24.88
CA ASN A 721 -13.46 -10.21 26.05
C ASN A 721 -12.19 -11.01 25.72
N ASN A 722 -12.11 -11.61 24.53
CA ASN A 722 -10.94 -12.38 24.10
C ASN A 722 -10.09 -11.58 23.11
N THR A 723 -9.00 -11.00 23.61
CA THR A 723 -8.15 -10.03 22.88
C THR A 723 -6.88 -10.62 22.26
N ASP A 724 -6.68 -11.94 22.35
CA ASP A 724 -5.48 -12.63 21.86
C ASP A 724 -5.42 -12.61 20.32
N ASN A 725 -6.55 -12.90 19.67
CA ASN A 725 -6.66 -12.91 18.22
C ASN A 725 -7.05 -11.52 17.68
N LYS A 726 -6.05 -10.77 17.20
CA LYS A 726 -6.21 -9.39 16.71
C LYS A 726 -7.10 -9.28 15.47
N LYS A 727 -7.09 -10.27 14.57
CA LYS A 727 -7.92 -10.27 13.35
C LYS A 727 -9.39 -10.48 13.67
N ARG A 728 -9.69 -11.48 14.50
CA ARG A 728 -11.05 -11.67 15.05
C ARG A 728 -11.52 -10.43 15.78
N LEU A 729 -10.66 -9.83 16.62
CA LEU A 729 -11.02 -8.63 17.37
C LEU A 729 -11.38 -7.47 16.43
N ALA A 730 -10.60 -7.23 15.37
CA ALA A 730 -10.90 -6.21 14.37
C ALA A 730 -12.24 -6.45 13.65
N ALA A 731 -12.53 -7.70 13.27
CA ALA A 731 -13.79 -8.07 12.65
C ALA A 731 -14.99 -7.86 13.58
N VAL A 732 -14.87 -8.27 14.86
CA VAL A 732 -15.92 -8.13 15.87
C VAL A 732 -16.17 -6.66 16.20
N THR A 733 -15.12 -5.86 16.42
CA THR A 733 -15.29 -4.43 16.71
C THR A 733 -15.87 -3.68 15.51
N GLY A 734 -15.49 -4.07 14.28
CA GLY A 734 -16.09 -3.54 13.06
C GLY A 734 -17.59 -3.84 12.99
N ALA A 735 -17.97 -5.11 13.21
CA ALA A 735 -19.38 -5.52 13.22
C ALA A 735 -20.19 -4.74 14.26
N ILE A 736 -19.66 -4.56 15.46
CA ILE A 736 -20.28 -3.75 16.52
C ILE A 736 -20.41 -2.30 16.08
N TRP A 737 -19.37 -1.69 15.51
CA TRP A 737 -19.42 -0.32 15.01
C TRP A 737 -20.58 -0.12 14.02
N LYS A 738 -20.65 -0.95 12.97
CA LYS A 738 -21.73 -0.82 11.97
C LYS A 738 -23.10 -1.10 12.59
N CYS A 739 -23.22 -2.05 13.50
CA CYS A 739 -24.47 -2.30 14.22
C CYS A 739 -24.88 -1.12 15.13
N SER A 740 -23.92 -0.38 15.69
CA SER A 740 -24.15 0.78 16.57
C SER A 740 -24.70 2.02 15.86
N ILE A 741 -24.79 2.02 14.52
CA ILE A 741 -25.48 3.09 13.79
C ILE A 741 -26.99 3.10 14.14
N SER A 742 -27.58 1.95 14.49
CA SER A 742 -28.97 1.89 14.99
C SER A 742 -29.03 2.20 16.48
N LYS A 743 -29.92 3.13 16.85
CA LYS A 743 -30.20 3.51 18.24
C LYS A 743 -30.64 2.33 19.09
N GLU A 744 -31.52 1.47 18.57
CA GLU A 744 -32.02 0.27 19.25
C GLU A 744 -30.89 -0.71 19.56
N ASN A 745 -29.97 -0.91 18.61
CA ASN A 745 -28.81 -1.79 18.81
C ASN A 745 -27.86 -1.24 19.87
N VAL A 746 -27.63 0.07 19.88
CA VAL A 746 -26.83 0.74 20.90
C VAL A 746 -27.42 0.52 22.30
N THR A 747 -28.75 0.59 22.46
CA THR A 747 -29.37 0.29 23.76
C THR A 747 -29.10 -1.13 24.23
N LYS A 748 -29.10 -2.11 23.31
CA LYS A 748 -28.79 -3.51 23.61
C LYS A 748 -27.30 -3.72 23.92
N PHE A 749 -26.40 -3.08 23.18
CA PHE A 749 -24.97 -3.12 23.49
C PHE A 749 -24.65 -2.55 24.87
N ARG A 750 -25.36 -1.50 25.30
CA ARG A 750 -25.29 -1.01 26.69
C ARG A 750 -25.77 -2.07 27.69
N GLU A 751 -26.91 -2.73 27.46
CA GLU A 751 -27.39 -3.81 28.33
C GLU A 751 -26.38 -4.97 28.46
N TYR A 752 -25.62 -5.24 27.39
CA TYR A 752 -24.59 -6.28 27.36
C TYR A 752 -23.21 -5.82 27.83
N LYS A 753 -23.10 -4.59 28.37
CA LYS A 753 -21.84 -3.98 28.84
C LYS A 753 -20.74 -3.88 27.77
N ALA A 754 -21.12 -3.84 26.50
CA ALA A 754 -20.16 -3.78 25.40
C ALA A 754 -19.42 -2.44 25.37
N ILE A 755 -20.06 -1.35 25.80
CA ILE A 755 -19.48 0.00 25.81
C ILE A 755 -18.30 0.07 26.78
N GLU A 756 -18.44 -0.50 27.98
CA GLU A 756 -17.38 -0.58 28.97
C GLU A 756 -16.19 -1.40 28.45
N THR A 757 -16.45 -2.54 27.79
CA THR A 757 -15.40 -3.35 27.17
C THR A 757 -14.71 -2.59 26.03
N LEU A 758 -15.45 -1.87 25.18
CA LEU A 758 -14.88 -1.04 24.12
C LEU A 758 -13.98 0.07 24.68
N VAL A 759 -14.36 0.71 25.79
CA VAL A 759 -13.50 1.69 26.49
C VAL A 759 -12.19 1.05 26.94
N GLY A 760 -12.24 -0.20 27.45
CA GLY A 760 -11.04 -0.95 27.82
C GLY A 760 -10.13 -1.32 26.65
N LEU A 761 -10.61 -1.26 25.40
CA LEU A 761 -9.85 -1.55 24.18
C LEU A 761 -9.26 -0.31 23.51
N LEU A 762 -9.40 0.88 24.12
CA LEU A 762 -8.86 2.13 23.57
C LEU A 762 -7.32 2.26 23.68
N THR A 763 -6.68 1.39 24.45
CA THR A 763 -5.22 1.38 24.66
C THR A 763 -4.62 0.03 24.26
N ASP A 764 -3.34 0.05 23.85
CA ASP A 764 -2.54 -1.15 23.55
C ASP A 764 -3.14 -2.09 22.47
N GLN A 765 -3.84 -1.52 21.48
CA GLN A 765 -4.40 -2.25 20.34
C GLN A 765 -3.82 -1.76 19.00
N PRO A 766 -3.79 -2.62 17.96
CA PRO A 766 -3.42 -2.19 16.61
C PRO A 766 -4.40 -1.15 16.05
N GLU A 767 -3.91 -0.29 15.16
CA GLU A 767 -4.71 0.83 14.64
C GLU A 767 -6.02 0.37 13.96
N GLU A 768 -6.03 -0.77 13.27
CA GLU A 768 -7.24 -1.33 12.65
C GLU A 768 -8.35 -1.59 13.68
N VAL A 769 -7.99 -2.15 14.84
CA VAL A 769 -8.93 -2.37 15.95
C VAL A 769 -9.37 -1.03 16.53
N LEU A 770 -8.43 -0.10 16.74
CA LEU A 770 -8.75 1.22 17.30
C LEU A 770 -9.70 2.03 16.40
N VAL A 771 -9.54 1.96 15.08
CA VAL A 771 -10.44 2.63 14.12
C VAL A 771 -11.87 2.17 14.37
N ASN A 772 -12.08 0.86 14.49
CA ASN A 772 -13.40 0.26 14.69
C ASN A 772 -13.95 0.53 16.11
N VAL A 773 -13.13 0.40 17.15
CA VAL A 773 -13.52 0.66 18.54
C VAL A 773 -13.97 2.10 18.73
N VAL A 774 -13.17 3.05 18.24
CA VAL A 774 -13.49 4.48 18.35
C VAL A 774 -14.70 4.82 17.50
N GLY A 775 -14.82 4.24 16.30
CA GLY A 775 -16.02 4.37 15.47
C GLY A 775 -17.27 3.92 16.21
N ALA A 776 -17.25 2.74 16.82
CA ALA A 776 -18.36 2.20 17.60
C ALA A 776 -18.73 3.11 18.78
N LEU A 777 -17.74 3.59 19.52
CA LEU A 777 -17.95 4.52 20.64
C LEU A 777 -18.52 5.86 20.16
N GLY A 778 -18.10 6.37 19.00
CA GLY A 778 -18.63 7.59 18.41
C GLY A 778 -20.13 7.50 18.09
N GLU A 779 -20.59 6.36 17.57
CA GLU A 779 -22.02 6.10 17.35
C GLU A 779 -22.76 5.90 18.68
N CYS A 780 -22.20 5.13 19.62
CA CYS A 780 -22.79 4.93 20.94
C CYS A 780 -22.97 6.26 21.71
N CYS A 781 -22.02 7.17 21.60
CA CYS A 781 -22.04 8.49 22.25
C CYS A 781 -23.03 9.48 21.62
N GLN A 782 -23.82 9.11 20.61
CA GLN A 782 -24.95 9.94 20.18
C GLN A 782 -26.06 10.00 21.25
N GLU A 783 -26.15 8.98 22.10
CA GLU A 783 -27.10 8.92 23.22
C GLU A 783 -26.48 9.46 24.52
N TYR A 784 -27.27 10.23 25.28
CA TYR A 784 -26.80 10.90 26.51
C TYR A 784 -26.29 9.91 27.56
N GLU A 785 -27.01 8.81 27.83
CA GLU A 785 -26.64 7.84 28.86
C GLU A 785 -25.30 7.16 28.57
N ASN A 786 -24.97 6.99 27.29
CA ASN A 786 -23.73 6.36 26.87
C ASN A 786 -22.53 7.30 26.99
N ARG A 787 -22.72 8.61 26.76
CA ARG A 787 -21.70 9.63 27.04
C ARG A 787 -21.28 9.58 28.51
N VAL A 788 -22.29 9.57 29.40
CA VAL A 788 -22.10 9.46 30.86
C VAL A 788 -21.36 8.17 31.21
N LEU A 789 -21.70 7.05 30.56
CA LEU A 789 -21.05 5.76 30.79
C LEU A 789 -19.58 5.77 30.35
N VAL A 790 -19.29 6.22 29.13
CA VAL A 790 -17.91 6.35 28.60
C VAL A 790 -17.07 7.23 29.51
N ARG A 791 -17.63 8.35 29.99
CA ARG A 791 -16.98 9.22 30.98
C ARG A 791 -16.69 8.51 32.30
N LYS A 792 -17.68 7.81 32.87
CA LYS A 792 -17.52 7.08 34.14
C LYS A 792 -16.49 5.96 34.06
N CYS A 793 -16.33 5.35 32.89
CA CYS A 793 -15.30 4.36 32.60
C CYS A 793 -13.92 4.96 32.28
N GLY A 794 -13.76 6.29 32.30
CA GLY A 794 -12.48 6.96 32.03
C GLY A 794 -12.11 7.02 30.55
N GLY A 795 -13.04 6.76 29.62
CA GLY A 795 -12.76 6.66 28.18
C GLY A 795 -12.41 7.98 27.48
N ILE A 796 -12.70 9.14 28.08
CA ILE A 796 -12.40 10.45 27.48
C ILE A 796 -10.89 10.65 27.33
N GLN A 797 -10.09 10.27 28.33
CA GLN A 797 -8.65 10.48 28.29
C GLN A 797 -7.98 9.70 27.14
N PRO A 798 -8.21 8.38 26.99
CA PRO A 798 -7.71 7.65 25.82
C PRO A 798 -8.17 8.24 24.49
N LEU A 799 -9.43 8.67 24.37
CA LEU A 799 -9.94 9.31 23.15
C LEU A 799 -9.18 10.60 22.82
N VAL A 800 -8.92 11.46 23.80
CA VAL A 800 -8.14 12.69 23.58
C VAL A 800 -6.69 12.37 23.21
N ASN A 801 -6.08 11.36 23.83
CA ASN A 801 -4.70 10.96 23.51
C ASN A 801 -4.54 10.49 22.05
N LEU A 802 -5.58 9.84 21.48
CA LEU A 802 -5.58 9.38 20.09
C LEU A 802 -5.65 10.53 19.05
N LEU A 803 -5.95 11.77 19.45
CA LEU A 803 -5.95 12.94 18.55
C LEU A 803 -4.54 13.31 18.05
N VAL A 804 -3.48 12.77 18.66
CA VAL A 804 -2.07 13.03 18.28
C VAL A 804 -1.56 12.02 17.23
N GLY A 805 -2.37 11.03 16.86
CA GLY A 805 -1.99 9.99 15.90
C GLY A 805 -1.77 10.50 14.47
N ILE A 806 -1.21 9.63 13.62
CA ILE A 806 -0.98 9.91 12.18
C ILE A 806 -1.99 9.22 11.26
N ASN A 807 -2.68 8.18 11.75
CA ASN A 807 -3.65 7.42 10.97
C ASN A 807 -4.91 8.25 10.70
N GLN A 808 -5.17 8.54 9.43
CA GLN A 808 -6.25 9.42 8.98
C GLN A 808 -7.64 8.88 9.32
N ALA A 809 -7.88 7.59 9.09
CA ALA A 809 -9.16 6.94 9.38
C ALA A 809 -9.45 6.95 10.89
N LEU A 810 -8.42 6.68 11.70
CA LEU A 810 -8.52 6.75 13.15
C LEU A 810 -8.84 8.17 13.61
N LEU A 811 -8.11 9.18 13.12
CA LEU A 811 -8.34 10.59 13.47
C LEU A 811 -9.77 11.05 13.12
N VAL A 812 -10.32 10.64 11.98
CA VAL A 812 -11.71 10.95 11.61
C VAL A 812 -12.69 10.37 12.64
N ASN A 813 -12.48 9.12 13.07
CA ASN A 813 -13.35 8.50 14.07
C ASN A 813 -13.15 9.11 15.47
N VAL A 814 -11.91 9.39 15.87
CA VAL A 814 -11.59 10.00 17.17
C VAL A 814 -12.19 11.38 17.29
N THR A 815 -12.03 12.22 16.27
CA THR A 815 -12.64 13.57 16.26
C THR A 815 -14.16 13.51 16.39
N LYS A 816 -14.83 12.60 15.67
CA LYS A 816 -16.28 12.37 15.80
C LYS A 816 -16.67 11.91 17.21
N ALA A 817 -15.94 10.96 17.79
CA ALA A 817 -16.23 10.45 19.13
C ALA A 817 -16.00 11.50 20.22
N VAL A 818 -14.90 12.25 20.16
CA VAL A 818 -14.63 13.38 21.07
C VAL A 818 -15.70 14.46 20.94
N GLY A 819 -16.09 14.82 19.70
CA GLY A 819 -17.19 15.76 19.45
C GLY A 819 -18.53 15.28 20.01
N ALA A 820 -18.86 13.99 19.87
CA ALA A 820 -20.07 13.41 20.45
C ALA A 820 -20.07 13.46 21.99
N CYS A 821 -18.91 13.19 22.62
CA CYS A 821 -18.73 13.33 24.07
C CYS A 821 -18.84 14.78 24.54
N ALA A 822 -18.34 15.75 23.75
CA ALA A 822 -18.35 17.18 24.08
C ALA A 822 -19.75 17.79 24.20
N VAL A 823 -20.80 17.09 23.77
CA VAL A 823 -22.19 17.53 23.96
C VAL A 823 -22.59 17.48 25.45
N GLU A 824 -22.01 16.57 26.24
CA GLU A 824 -22.23 16.53 27.70
C GLU A 824 -21.26 17.50 28.39
N SER A 825 -21.80 18.43 29.18
CA SER A 825 -21.02 19.48 29.86
C SER A 825 -19.90 18.94 30.76
N GLU A 826 -20.13 17.86 31.51
CA GLU A 826 -19.08 17.22 32.34
C GLU A 826 -17.97 16.59 31.51
N SER A 827 -18.33 15.92 30.41
CA SER A 827 -17.35 15.39 29.46
C SER A 827 -16.55 16.51 28.80
N MET A 828 -17.20 17.62 28.44
CA MET A 828 -16.55 18.78 27.86
C MET A 828 -15.54 19.43 28.81
N MET A 829 -15.84 19.54 30.11
CA MET A 829 -14.87 20.02 31.11
C MET A 829 -13.63 19.14 31.19
N ILE A 830 -13.78 17.82 31.01
CA ILE A 830 -12.63 16.89 30.97
C ILE A 830 -11.85 17.09 29.68
N ILE A 831 -12.52 17.17 28.52
CA ILE A 831 -11.88 17.41 27.22
C ILE A 831 -11.05 18.70 27.25
N ASP A 832 -11.58 19.78 27.82
CA ASP A 832 -10.90 21.07 27.96
C ASP A 832 -9.65 20.97 28.84
N ARG A 833 -9.76 20.34 30.02
CA ARG A 833 -8.62 20.09 30.93
C ARG A 833 -7.50 19.26 30.30
N LEU A 834 -7.83 18.44 29.30
CA LEU A 834 -6.89 17.58 28.59
C LEU A 834 -6.35 18.21 27.30
N ASP A 835 -6.53 19.52 27.11
CA ASP A 835 -6.16 20.23 25.88
C ASP A 835 -6.84 19.68 24.60
N GLY A 836 -7.94 18.94 24.74
CA GLY A 836 -8.60 18.28 23.62
C GLY A 836 -9.07 19.25 22.54
N VAL A 837 -9.58 20.43 22.93
CA VAL A 837 -9.99 21.48 21.96
C VAL A 837 -8.79 22.02 21.19
N ARG A 838 -7.65 22.22 21.85
CA ARG A 838 -6.41 22.66 21.22
C ARG A 838 -5.89 21.63 20.22
N LEU A 839 -5.98 20.34 20.56
CA LEU A 839 -5.62 19.24 19.66
C LEU A 839 -6.55 19.17 18.44
N LEU A 840 -7.88 19.29 18.64
CA LEU A 840 -8.83 19.40 17.53
C LEU A 840 -8.51 20.60 16.61
N TRP A 841 -8.12 21.74 17.18
CA TRP A 841 -7.70 22.91 16.42
C TRP A 841 -6.43 22.66 15.61
N SER A 842 -5.48 21.89 16.15
CA SER A 842 -4.27 21.49 15.43
C SER A 842 -4.59 20.63 14.20
N LEU A 843 -5.58 19.73 14.31
CA LEU A 843 -6.02 18.85 13.21
C LEU A 843 -6.63 19.62 12.02
N LEU A 844 -7.07 20.87 12.21
CA LEU A 844 -7.47 21.75 11.10
C LEU A 844 -6.32 22.04 10.12
N LYS A 845 -5.06 21.86 10.54
CA LYS A 845 -3.88 22.01 9.69
C LYS A 845 -3.51 20.73 8.92
N ASN A 846 -4.19 19.61 9.18
CA ASN A 846 -3.89 18.32 8.55
C ASN A 846 -4.10 18.40 7.01
N PRO A 847 -3.24 17.78 6.18
CA PRO A 847 -3.43 17.80 4.72
C PRO A 847 -4.74 17.13 4.28
N HIS A 848 -5.23 16.13 5.01
CA HIS A 848 -6.38 15.33 4.63
C HIS A 848 -7.71 16.09 4.86
N PRO A 849 -8.58 16.23 3.84
CA PRO A 849 -9.81 17.00 3.95
C PRO A 849 -10.80 16.40 4.96
N ASP A 850 -10.92 15.06 5.03
CA ASP A 850 -11.89 14.44 5.95
C ASP A 850 -11.53 14.67 7.41
N VAL A 851 -10.23 14.69 7.75
CA VAL A 851 -9.74 15.00 9.10
C VAL A 851 -10.03 16.47 9.44
N LYS A 852 -9.81 17.38 8.48
CA LYS A 852 -10.17 18.81 8.65
C LYS A 852 -11.68 18.97 8.90
N ALA A 853 -12.51 18.32 8.09
CA ALA A 853 -13.95 18.42 8.18
C ALA A 853 -14.48 17.83 9.50
N SER A 854 -13.96 16.68 9.92
CA SER A 854 -14.38 16.04 11.17
C SER A 854 -13.90 16.80 12.40
N ALA A 855 -12.69 17.36 12.37
CA ALA A 855 -12.17 18.23 13.42
C ALA A 855 -12.99 19.53 13.54
N ALA A 856 -13.28 20.21 12.42
CA ALA A 856 -14.12 21.41 12.41
C ALA A 856 -15.54 21.11 12.93
N TRP A 857 -16.10 19.95 12.58
CA TRP A 857 -17.39 19.51 13.09
C TRP A 857 -17.35 19.26 14.61
N ALA A 858 -16.30 18.58 15.10
CA ALA A 858 -16.11 18.30 16.52
C ALA A 858 -15.94 19.56 17.38
N LEU A 859 -15.40 20.65 16.81
CA LEU A 859 -15.30 21.94 17.50
C LEU A 859 -16.67 22.56 17.80
N CYS A 860 -17.71 22.26 17.02
CA CYS A 860 -19.05 22.83 17.22
C CYS A 860 -19.62 22.55 18.63
N PRO A 861 -19.77 21.27 19.06
CA PRO A 861 -20.22 20.96 20.41
C PRO A 861 -19.22 21.39 21.49
N CYS A 862 -17.91 21.40 21.20
CA CYS A 862 -16.91 21.89 22.16
C CYS A 862 -17.10 23.37 22.49
N ILE A 863 -17.28 24.22 21.47
CA ILE A 863 -17.49 25.67 21.63
C ILE A 863 -18.86 25.92 22.26
N GLN A 864 -19.89 25.18 21.86
CA GLN A 864 -21.25 25.39 22.36
C GLN A 864 -21.40 25.09 23.86
N ASN A 865 -20.67 24.09 24.39
CA ASN A 865 -20.84 23.62 25.78
C ASN A 865 -19.67 24.00 26.70
N ALA A 866 -18.73 24.81 26.21
CA ALA A 866 -17.67 25.37 27.02
C ALA A 866 -18.19 26.46 27.97
N LYS A 867 -17.59 26.56 29.16
CA LYS A 867 -17.91 27.64 30.13
C LYS A 867 -17.55 29.03 29.58
N ASP A 868 -16.33 29.16 29.07
CA ASP A 868 -15.77 30.43 28.59
C ASP A 868 -15.37 30.32 27.11
N ALA A 869 -16.34 29.94 26.26
CA ALA A 869 -16.11 29.65 24.84
C ALA A 869 -15.42 30.80 24.08
N GLY A 870 -15.78 32.04 24.38
CA GLY A 870 -15.20 33.24 23.76
C GLY A 870 -13.71 33.39 24.04
N GLU A 871 -13.31 33.27 25.31
CA GLU A 871 -11.90 33.37 25.73
C GLU A 871 -11.09 32.18 25.24
N MET A 872 -11.64 30.97 25.35
CA MET A 872 -10.98 29.75 24.88
C MET A 872 -10.60 29.83 23.40
N VAL A 873 -11.54 30.22 22.54
CA VAL A 873 -11.26 30.35 21.10
C VAL A 873 -10.18 31.40 20.82
N ARG A 874 -10.15 32.51 21.56
CA ARG A 874 -9.12 33.57 21.41
C ARG A 874 -7.77 33.19 21.98
N SER A 875 -7.71 32.26 22.92
CA SER A 875 -6.46 31.73 23.46
C SER A 875 -5.60 31.03 22.40
N PHE A 876 -6.23 30.55 21.32
CA PHE A 876 -5.54 29.92 20.20
C PHE A 876 -4.99 30.99 19.25
N VAL A 877 -3.73 31.36 19.43
CA VAL A 877 -3.02 32.35 18.57
C VAL A 877 -3.08 31.92 17.10
N GLY A 878 -3.63 32.80 16.25
CA GLY A 878 -3.85 32.54 14.83
C GLY A 878 -4.97 31.53 14.52
N GLY A 879 -5.70 31.06 15.55
CA GLY A 879 -6.75 30.06 15.43
C GLY A 879 -7.95 30.55 14.62
N LEU A 880 -8.41 31.77 14.89
CA LEU A 880 -9.51 32.41 14.15
C LEU A 880 -9.14 32.67 12.68
N GLU A 881 -7.91 33.14 12.44
CA GLU A 881 -7.38 33.32 11.08
C GLU A 881 -7.36 32.00 10.31
N LEU A 882 -6.90 30.90 10.94
CA LEU A 882 -6.88 29.57 10.35
C LEU A 882 -8.28 29.12 9.93
N VAL A 883 -9.29 29.28 10.79
CA VAL A 883 -10.68 28.91 10.50
C VAL A 883 -11.22 29.70 9.30
N VAL A 884 -10.96 31.01 9.25
CA VAL A 884 -11.36 31.85 8.11
C VAL A 884 -10.62 31.45 6.83
N ASN A 885 -9.32 31.13 6.91
CA ASN A 885 -8.55 30.68 5.75
C ASN A 885 -9.04 29.34 5.18
N LEU A 886 -9.61 28.45 6.00
CA LEU A 886 -10.20 27.19 5.51
C LEU A 886 -11.43 27.38 4.61
N LEU A 887 -12.06 28.56 4.60
CA LEU A 887 -13.11 28.91 3.63
C LEU A 887 -12.59 28.98 2.18
N LYS A 888 -11.26 28.93 1.97
CA LYS A 888 -10.62 28.85 0.65
C LYS A 888 -10.47 27.41 0.14
N SER A 889 -10.89 26.39 0.91
CA SER A 889 -10.82 24.98 0.53
C SER A 889 -11.72 24.65 -0.66
N ASP A 890 -11.30 23.74 -1.53
CA ASP A 890 -12.13 23.21 -2.63
C ASP A 890 -13.08 22.09 -2.18
N ASN A 891 -12.87 21.53 -0.98
CA ASN A 891 -13.70 20.44 -0.46
C ASN A 891 -14.97 20.98 0.23
N LYS A 892 -16.13 20.63 -0.33
CA LYS A 892 -17.46 21.09 0.14
C LYS A 892 -17.80 20.65 1.57
N GLU A 893 -17.33 19.48 1.99
CA GLU A 893 -17.56 18.95 3.34
C GLU A 893 -16.73 19.74 4.37
N VAL A 894 -15.46 20.05 4.04
CA VAL A 894 -14.64 20.96 4.86
C VAL A 894 -15.31 22.33 4.98
N LEU A 895 -15.77 22.90 3.85
CA LEU A 895 -16.46 24.19 3.86
C LEU A 895 -17.72 24.16 4.72
N ALA A 896 -18.52 23.09 4.65
CA ALA A 896 -19.75 22.95 5.43
C ALA A 896 -19.45 22.89 6.94
N SER A 897 -18.49 22.06 7.36
CA SER A 897 -18.08 21.96 8.76
C SER A 897 -17.44 23.24 9.29
N VAL A 898 -16.63 23.93 8.47
CA VAL A 898 -16.04 25.22 8.84
C VAL A 898 -17.10 26.30 8.98
N CYS A 899 -18.12 26.35 8.12
CA CYS A 899 -19.25 27.27 8.27
C CYS A 899 -20.03 26.98 9.56
N ALA A 900 -20.23 25.71 9.92
CA ALA A 900 -20.86 25.33 11.18
C ALA A 900 -20.02 25.76 12.40
N ALA A 901 -18.70 25.61 12.34
CA ALA A 901 -17.78 26.08 13.38
C ALA A 901 -17.83 27.62 13.51
N ILE A 902 -17.77 28.35 12.39
CA ILE A 902 -17.88 29.82 12.36
C ILE A 902 -19.21 30.29 12.97
N THR A 903 -20.31 29.60 12.68
CA THR A 903 -21.63 29.91 13.26
C THR A 903 -21.61 29.87 14.79
N ASN A 904 -20.90 28.91 15.38
CA ASN A 904 -20.75 28.80 16.83
C ASN A 904 -19.74 29.82 17.40
N ILE A 905 -18.62 30.03 16.72
CA ILE A 905 -17.60 31.04 17.09
C ILE A 905 -18.20 32.45 17.11
N ALA A 906 -19.02 32.78 16.10
CA ALA A 906 -19.66 34.08 15.92
C ALA A 906 -20.78 34.39 16.93
N LYS A 907 -21.11 33.47 17.85
CA LYS A 907 -22.02 33.76 18.96
C LYS A 907 -21.41 34.74 19.95
N ASP A 908 -20.09 34.72 20.09
CA ASP A 908 -19.33 35.69 20.88
C ASP A 908 -19.01 36.93 20.04
N GLN A 909 -19.26 38.12 20.60
CA GLN A 909 -19.13 39.38 19.86
C GLN A 909 -17.67 39.73 19.55
N GLU A 910 -16.73 39.43 20.46
CA GLU A 910 -15.30 39.72 20.26
C GLU A 910 -14.72 38.79 19.19
N ASN A 911 -15.07 37.50 19.23
CA ASN A 911 -14.74 36.55 18.16
C ASN A 911 -15.27 36.99 16.81
N LEU A 912 -16.54 37.43 16.77
CA LEU A 912 -17.18 37.90 15.55
C LEU A 912 -16.46 39.14 14.97
N ALA A 913 -15.99 40.05 15.82
CA ALA A 913 -15.16 41.17 15.40
C ALA A 913 -13.87 40.69 14.72
N VAL A 914 -13.13 39.80 15.38
CA VAL A 914 -11.83 39.32 14.89
C VAL A 914 -11.96 38.54 13.58
N ILE A 915 -12.94 37.64 13.44
CA ILE A 915 -13.15 36.93 12.16
C ILE A 915 -13.60 37.88 11.03
N THR A 916 -14.30 38.97 11.37
CA THR A 916 -14.66 40.02 10.42
C THR A 916 -13.40 40.71 9.89
N ASP A 917 -12.48 41.07 10.77
CA ASP A 917 -11.20 41.71 10.40
C ASP A 917 -10.32 40.79 9.54
N HIS A 918 -10.41 39.46 9.74
CA HIS A 918 -9.75 38.46 8.89
C HIS A 918 -10.45 38.22 7.53
N GLY A 919 -11.54 38.93 7.23
CA GLY A 919 -12.19 38.88 5.92
C GLY A 919 -13.18 37.73 5.73
N VAL A 920 -13.88 37.30 6.79
CA VAL A 920 -14.90 36.25 6.70
C VAL A 920 -16.04 36.61 5.73
N VAL A 921 -16.43 37.89 5.65
CA VAL A 921 -17.57 38.35 4.82
C VAL A 921 -17.33 38.14 3.31
N PRO A 922 -16.22 38.63 2.70
CA PRO A 922 -15.91 38.33 1.30
C PRO A 922 -15.82 36.83 0.99
N LEU A 923 -15.25 36.05 1.91
CA LEU A 923 -15.04 34.61 1.72
C LEU A 923 -16.37 33.83 1.74
N LEU A 924 -17.23 34.07 2.73
CA LEU A 924 -18.58 33.47 2.77
C LEU A 924 -19.42 33.91 1.56
N SER A 925 -19.32 35.17 1.15
CA SER A 925 -20.05 35.67 -0.04
C SER A 925 -19.63 34.95 -1.33
N LYS A 926 -18.33 34.67 -1.49
CA LYS A 926 -17.81 33.91 -2.64
C LYS A 926 -18.36 32.48 -2.71
N LEU A 927 -18.64 31.87 -1.55
CA LEU A 927 -19.19 30.52 -1.46
C LEU A 927 -20.70 30.43 -1.69
N ALA A 928 -21.41 31.58 -1.71
CA ALA A 928 -22.87 31.63 -1.78
C ALA A 928 -23.47 31.04 -3.08
N ASN A 929 -22.66 30.86 -4.13
CA ASN A 929 -23.10 30.22 -5.37
C ASN A 929 -22.76 28.72 -5.37
N THR A 930 -23.37 27.95 -4.47
CA THR A 930 -23.21 26.49 -4.37
C THR A 930 -24.52 25.73 -4.59
N ASN A 931 -24.39 24.45 -4.99
CA ASN A 931 -25.50 23.52 -5.19
C ASN A 931 -25.57 22.39 -4.15
N ASN A 932 -24.67 22.37 -3.16
CA ASN A 932 -24.67 21.35 -2.12
C ASN A 932 -25.50 21.83 -0.92
N ASP A 933 -26.64 21.18 -0.66
CA ASP A 933 -27.59 21.62 0.37
C ASP A 933 -27.01 21.61 1.79
N LYS A 934 -26.11 20.68 2.12
CA LYS A 934 -25.41 20.68 3.42
C LYS A 934 -24.54 21.93 3.60
N LEU A 935 -23.79 22.32 2.57
CA LEU A 935 -23.04 23.57 2.57
C LEU A 935 -23.99 24.78 2.58
N ARG A 936 -25.08 24.76 1.80
CA ARG A 936 -26.06 25.86 1.77
C ARG A 936 -26.61 26.16 3.14
N ARG A 937 -27.00 25.12 3.89
CA ARG A 937 -27.52 25.24 5.25
C ARG A 937 -26.52 25.95 6.16
N HIS A 938 -25.32 25.39 6.34
CA HIS A 938 -24.34 25.94 7.28
C HIS A 938 -23.76 27.28 6.83
N LEU A 939 -23.64 27.51 5.52
CA LEU A 939 -23.25 28.80 4.98
C LEU A 939 -24.28 29.88 5.28
N ALA A 940 -25.57 29.58 5.12
CA ALA A 940 -26.64 30.52 5.47
C ALA A 940 -26.68 30.80 6.98
N GLU A 941 -26.53 29.77 7.83
CA GLU A 941 -26.40 29.94 9.29
C GLU A 941 -25.21 30.87 9.65
N ALA A 942 -24.05 30.66 9.01
CA ALA A 942 -22.86 31.48 9.24
C ALA A 942 -23.06 32.94 8.79
N ILE A 943 -23.64 33.17 7.61
CA ILE A 943 -23.97 34.52 7.12
C ILE A 943 -24.96 35.20 8.07
N SER A 944 -26.00 34.48 8.50
CA SER A 944 -27.00 35.01 9.44
C SER A 944 -26.36 35.52 10.72
N ARG A 945 -25.40 34.76 11.30
CA ARG A 945 -24.68 35.20 12.52
C ARG A 945 -23.74 36.35 12.23
N CYS A 946 -22.99 36.31 11.13
CA CYS A 946 -22.04 37.36 10.80
C CYS A 946 -22.69 38.72 10.50
N CYS A 947 -23.96 38.74 10.07
CA CYS A 947 -24.73 39.97 9.82
C CYS A 947 -24.99 40.81 11.09
N MET A 948 -24.87 40.20 12.27
CA MET A 948 -25.14 40.87 13.55
C MET A 948 -24.02 41.84 13.98
N TRP A 949 -22.93 41.96 13.21
CA TRP A 949 -21.78 42.81 13.53
C TRP A 949 -21.60 43.99 12.57
N GLY A 950 -21.51 45.19 13.14
CA GLY A 950 -21.11 46.42 12.45
C GLY A 950 -21.78 46.62 11.09
N ARG A 951 -20.98 46.76 10.04
CA ARG A 951 -21.43 46.95 8.66
C ARG A 951 -21.48 45.66 7.84
N ASN A 952 -21.36 44.49 8.46
CA ASN A 952 -21.29 43.21 7.74
C ASN A 952 -22.52 42.97 6.86
N ARG A 953 -23.72 43.35 7.34
CA ARG A 953 -24.97 43.25 6.56
C ARG A 953 -24.90 43.98 5.22
N VAL A 954 -24.29 45.17 5.20
CA VAL A 954 -24.12 46.00 4.01
C VAL A 954 -23.06 45.37 3.11
N ALA A 955 -21.93 44.97 3.70
CA ALA A 955 -20.83 44.33 2.98
C ALA A 955 -21.26 43.01 2.29
N PHE A 956 -22.12 42.19 2.92
CA PHE A 956 -22.70 41.00 2.27
C PHE A 956 -23.54 41.36 1.02
N GLY A 957 -24.24 42.49 1.06
CA GLY A 957 -24.95 43.07 -0.08
C GLY A 957 -24.01 43.50 -1.19
N GLU A 958 -22.99 44.29 -0.85
CA GLU A 958 -21.96 44.78 -1.78
C GLU A 958 -21.19 43.63 -2.46
N HIS A 959 -20.94 42.54 -1.71
CA HIS A 959 -20.32 41.31 -2.23
C HIS A 959 -21.30 40.36 -2.94
N LYS A 960 -22.54 40.81 -3.21
CA LYS A 960 -23.57 40.12 -4.00
C LYS A 960 -23.99 38.75 -3.45
N ALA A 961 -23.95 38.56 -2.13
CA ALA A 961 -24.35 37.28 -1.50
C ALA A 961 -25.88 37.07 -1.46
N VAL A 962 -26.66 38.15 -1.48
CA VAL A 962 -28.13 38.14 -1.27
C VAL A 962 -28.87 37.38 -2.38
N ALA A 963 -28.57 37.64 -3.65
CA ALA A 963 -29.28 37.00 -4.77
C ALA A 963 -29.06 35.47 -4.82
N PRO A 964 -27.83 34.94 -4.64
CA PRO A 964 -27.62 33.50 -4.47
C PRO A 964 -28.38 32.89 -3.29
N LEU A 965 -28.43 33.58 -2.13
CA LEU A 965 -29.19 33.09 -0.96
C LEU A 965 -30.69 32.98 -1.25
N VAL A 966 -31.29 33.93 -1.97
CA VAL A 966 -32.71 33.82 -2.39
C VAL A 966 -32.96 32.56 -3.22
N ARG A 967 -31.97 32.10 -4.01
CA ARG A 967 -32.09 30.84 -4.77
C ARG A 967 -32.10 29.60 -3.87
N TYR A 968 -31.54 29.65 -2.67
CA TYR A 968 -31.57 28.52 -1.72
C TYR A 968 -32.99 28.22 -1.24
N LEU A 969 -33.90 29.20 -1.26
CA LEU A 969 -35.33 29.02 -0.96
C LEU A 969 -36.06 28.11 -1.97
N LYS A 970 -35.40 27.73 -3.07
CA LYS A 970 -35.92 26.76 -4.06
C LYS A 970 -35.42 25.33 -3.80
N SER A 971 -34.67 25.10 -2.72
CA SER A 971 -34.24 23.75 -2.34
C SER A 971 -35.44 22.90 -1.92
N ASN A 972 -35.25 21.59 -1.81
CA ASN A 972 -36.25 20.69 -1.24
C ASN A 972 -36.01 20.43 0.26
N ASP A 973 -34.92 20.95 0.83
CA ASP A 973 -34.55 20.73 2.24
C ASP A 973 -35.10 21.85 3.15
N THR A 974 -35.97 21.48 4.08
CA THR A 974 -36.55 22.38 5.09
C THR A 974 -35.49 23.03 5.98
N ASN A 975 -34.37 22.36 6.28
CA ASN A 975 -33.29 22.94 7.08
C ASN A 975 -32.57 24.04 6.30
N VAL A 976 -32.39 23.88 4.99
CA VAL A 976 -31.85 24.93 4.12
C VAL A 976 -32.82 26.11 4.09
N HIS A 977 -34.13 25.87 4.02
CA HIS A 977 -35.13 26.93 4.11
C HIS A 977 -35.04 27.70 5.42
N ARG A 978 -35.01 27.01 6.56
CA ARG A 978 -34.89 27.64 7.89
C ARG A 978 -33.64 28.53 7.98
N ALA A 979 -32.48 27.97 7.67
CA ALA A 979 -31.21 28.70 7.71
C ALA A 979 -31.18 29.90 6.74
N THR A 980 -31.69 29.71 5.53
CA THR A 980 -31.74 30.76 4.50
C THR A 980 -32.70 31.87 4.91
N ALA A 981 -33.90 31.55 5.41
CA ALA A 981 -34.86 32.53 5.88
C ALA A 981 -34.31 33.36 7.04
N GLN A 982 -33.60 32.72 7.98
CA GLN A 982 -32.91 33.41 9.07
C GLN A 982 -31.83 34.39 8.53
N ALA A 983 -31.02 33.95 7.57
CA ALA A 983 -30.02 34.81 6.94
C ALA A 983 -30.65 36.00 6.21
N LEU A 984 -31.69 35.76 5.41
CA LEU A 984 -32.40 36.81 4.67
C LEU A 984 -33.11 37.78 5.63
N TYR A 985 -33.68 37.30 6.73
CA TYR A 985 -34.24 38.16 7.76
C TYR A 985 -33.18 39.13 8.32
N GLN A 986 -32.00 38.64 8.69
CA GLN A 986 -30.91 39.48 9.19
C GLN A 986 -30.40 40.46 8.12
N LEU A 987 -30.28 40.02 6.87
CA LEU A 987 -29.86 40.87 5.75
C LEU A 987 -30.90 41.94 5.38
N SER A 988 -32.20 41.66 5.58
CA SER A 988 -33.31 42.55 5.24
C SER A 988 -33.44 43.78 6.15
N GLU A 989 -32.67 43.86 7.24
CA GLU A 989 -32.58 45.09 8.01
C GLU A 989 -31.89 46.23 7.22
N ASP A 990 -31.16 45.88 6.17
CA ASP A 990 -30.58 46.84 5.23
C ASP A 990 -31.50 47.07 4.02
N ALA A 991 -31.58 48.33 3.58
CA ALA A 991 -32.50 48.76 2.53
C ALA A 991 -32.09 48.25 1.14
N ASP A 992 -30.80 48.28 0.80
CA ASP A 992 -30.30 47.85 -0.52
C ASP A 992 -30.42 46.33 -0.69
N ASN A 993 -30.21 45.59 0.40
CA ASN A 993 -30.48 44.16 0.47
C ASN A 993 -31.96 43.84 0.22
N CYS A 994 -32.90 44.59 0.81
CA CYS A 994 -34.33 44.41 0.57
C CYS A 994 -34.72 44.60 -0.90
N ILE A 995 -34.14 45.60 -1.58
CA ILE A 995 -34.35 45.83 -3.01
C ILE A 995 -33.88 44.60 -3.79
N THR A 996 -32.66 44.13 -3.53
CA THR A 996 -32.09 42.95 -4.17
C THR A 996 -32.95 41.69 -3.95
N MET A 997 -33.47 41.50 -2.74
CA MET A 997 -34.39 40.38 -2.43
C MET A 997 -35.69 40.47 -3.21
N HIS A 998 -36.28 41.67 -3.32
CA HIS A 998 -37.51 41.90 -4.07
C HIS A 998 -37.32 41.62 -5.57
N GLU A 999 -36.24 42.14 -6.17
CA GLU A 999 -35.88 41.89 -7.58
C GLU A 999 -35.70 40.40 -7.89
N ASN A 1000 -35.19 39.61 -6.93
CA ASN A 1000 -35.03 38.16 -7.06
C ASN A 1000 -36.29 37.36 -6.66
N SER A 1001 -37.46 38.02 -6.54
CA SER A 1001 -38.75 37.39 -6.23
C SER A 1001 -38.79 36.64 -4.89
N ALA A 1002 -38.00 37.07 -3.89
CA ALA A 1002 -37.95 36.43 -2.58
C ALA A 1002 -39.32 36.42 -1.87
N VAL A 1003 -40.12 37.48 -2.04
CA VAL A 1003 -41.42 37.64 -1.36
C VAL A 1003 -42.37 36.48 -1.67
N LYS A 1004 -42.44 36.03 -2.93
CA LYS A 1004 -43.31 34.92 -3.33
C LYS A 1004 -42.91 33.62 -2.63
N LEU A 1005 -41.61 33.32 -2.61
CA LEU A 1005 -41.06 32.12 -1.99
C LEU A 1005 -41.23 32.15 -0.47
N LEU A 1006 -41.00 33.30 0.17
CA LEU A 1006 -41.15 33.47 1.61
C LEU A 1006 -42.62 33.40 2.05
N LEU A 1007 -43.57 33.87 1.23
CA LEU A 1007 -45.00 33.79 1.55
C LEU A 1007 -45.46 32.33 1.68
N ASP A 1008 -45.00 31.45 0.79
CA ASP A 1008 -45.29 30.01 0.89
C ASP A 1008 -44.71 29.44 2.20
N MET A 1009 -43.54 29.92 2.64
CA MET A 1009 -42.88 29.47 3.87
C MET A 1009 -43.50 30.01 5.17
N VAL A 1010 -44.29 31.10 5.13
CA VAL A 1010 -45.06 31.55 6.30
C VAL A 1010 -46.12 30.51 6.71
N GLY A 1011 -46.58 29.68 5.77
CA GLY A 1011 -47.47 28.55 6.04
C GLY A 1011 -46.77 27.29 6.57
N SER A 1012 -45.45 27.33 6.78
CA SER A 1012 -44.67 26.17 7.25
C SER A 1012 -45.07 25.75 8.67
N PRO A 1013 -45.06 24.43 8.99
CA PRO A 1013 -45.22 23.94 10.36
C PRO A 1013 -44.01 24.23 11.26
N ASP A 1014 -42.88 24.64 10.67
CA ASP A 1014 -41.67 25.00 11.39
C ASP A 1014 -41.73 26.45 11.87
N GLN A 1015 -41.83 26.62 13.20
CA GLN A 1015 -41.98 27.94 13.84
C GLN A 1015 -40.80 28.87 13.55
N GLU A 1016 -39.55 28.39 13.59
CA GLU A 1016 -38.38 29.24 13.35
C GLU A 1016 -38.35 29.73 11.90
N LEU A 1017 -38.69 28.86 10.95
CA LEU A 1017 -38.81 29.22 9.54
C LEU A 1017 -39.95 30.22 9.33
N GLN A 1018 -41.11 29.99 9.95
CA GLN A 1018 -42.27 30.88 9.86
C GLN A 1018 -41.93 32.29 10.38
N GLU A 1019 -41.33 32.38 11.58
CA GLU A 1019 -40.95 33.66 12.20
C GLU A 1019 -39.93 34.40 11.35
N ALA A 1020 -38.88 33.71 10.86
CA ALA A 1020 -37.87 34.33 10.01
C ALA A 1020 -38.44 34.80 8.67
N ALA A 1021 -39.30 34.00 8.03
CA ALA A 1021 -39.95 34.37 6.77
C ALA A 1021 -40.88 35.57 6.94
N ALA A 1022 -41.72 35.57 7.98
CA ALA A 1022 -42.62 36.68 8.29
C ALA A 1022 -41.84 37.96 8.65
N GLY A 1023 -40.76 37.83 9.42
CA GLY A 1023 -39.86 38.93 9.77
C GLY A 1023 -39.21 39.55 8.53
N CYS A 1024 -38.69 38.72 7.63
CA CYS A 1024 -38.09 39.19 6.38
C CYS A 1024 -39.10 39.92 5.49
N ILE A 1025 -40.31 39.38 5.34
CA ILE A 1025 -41.39 40.03 4.56
C ILE A 1025 -41.80 41.36 5.20
N SER A 1026 -41.89 41.41 6.53
CA SER A 1026 -42.23 42.62 7.28
C SER A 1026 -41.22 43.74 7.01
N ASN A 1027 -39.92 43.44 7.02
CA ASN A 1027 -38.87 44.40 6.71
C ASN A 1027 -38.96 44.92 5.26
N ILE A 1028 -39.13 44.02 4.29
CA ILE A 1028 -39.32 44.39 2.87
C ILE A 1028 -40.56 45.29 2.71
N ARG A 1029 -41.68 44.98 3.36
CA ARG A 1029 -42.91 45.79 3.27
C ARG A 1029 -42.76 47.14 3.96
N ARG A 1030 -42.07 47.22 5.10
CA ARG A 1030 -41.78 48.49 5.78
C ARG A 1030 -40.97 49.42 4.89
N LEU A 1031 -39.96 48.91 4.19
CA LEU A 1031 -39.19 49.69 3.22
C LEU A 1031 -40.09 50.21 2.09
N ALA A 1032 -40.90 49.33 1.47
CA ALA A 1032 -41.82 49.73 0.41
C ALA A 1032 -42.80 50.82 0.87
N LEU A 1033 -43.36 50.70 2.07
CA LEU A 1033 -44.25 51.71 2.66
C LEU A 1033 -43.54 53.04 2.95
N ALA A 1034 -42.28 52.99 3.40
CA ALA A 1034 -41.48 54.19 3.62
C ALA A 1034 -41.21 54.91 2.30
N THR A 1035 -40.90 54.17 1.22
CA THR A 1035 -40.73 54.72 -0.13
C THR A 1035 -42.03 55.30 -0.69
N GLU A 1036 -43.17 54.62 -0.49
CA GLU A 1036 -44.48 55.13 -0.89
C GLU A 1036 -44.78 56.46 -0.17
N LYS A 1037 -44.59 56.53 1.15
CA LYS A 1037 -44.81 57.77 1.92
C LYS A 1037 -43.90 58.91 1.46
N ALA A 1038 -42.61 58.62 1.21
CA ALA A 1038 -41.65 59.60 0.72
C ALA A 1038 -41.96 60.14 -0.68
N ARG A 1039 -42.79 59.44 -1.49
CA ARG A 1039 -43.26 59.94 -2.80
C ARG A 1039 -44.45 60.90 -2.70
N TYR A 1040 -45.18 60.90 -1.58
CA TYR A 1040 -46.36 61.74 -1.36
C TYR A 1040 -46.13 62.89 -0.37
N THR A 1041 -44.94 62.97 0.23
CA THR A 1041 -44.39 64.13 0.95
C THR A 1041 -43.42 64.88 0.05
#